data_AF-A0A8I1Y900-F1
#
_entry.id   AF-A0A8I1Y900-F1
#
_cell.length_a   1.000
_cell.length_b   1.000
_cell.length_c   1.000
_cell.angle_alpha   90.00
_cell.angle_beta   90.00
_cell.angle_gamma   90.00
#
_symmetry.space_group_name_H-M   'P 1'
#
loop_
_entity.id
_entity.type
_entity.pdbx_description
1 polymer ?
#
loop_
_entity_poly.entity_id
_entity_poly.type
_entity_poly.pdbx_seq_one_letter_code
_entity_poly.pdbx_strand_id
1 'polypeptide(L)'
;MSASFVQHRIQAEARARKVSQERCGSTEVRIADIYKYFPFRLFGLGRNALQDLAQIEFESELELCRVNPEMLEQYLDMKRGGFRVGFVSDTYWSTDQLAQLLRSCSPGLSWDFLYASCDHGSSKSEALFEAYLAEQGIDAASSFHVGDNHTADVNGARRHGIRPRYYPQAGAALASKFQRETSIFELLCPDQPSRLDCGARTLRRAVTTKSAEHSPAFNLGLTVLGPAMAAFDAFIAARRAALARNGARVAIGFLGRDGLLPYRVWQANHGETGAYIEINRRVSLVGSADTLEPLCELLSRVVMIDATTFVDIVKVRPPAVMKFFAQYPDGIASGRELADALPDLMDRREITDIAAGVRARLLTYLRAHIRDFDGCTDLILVDLGYSASVQKSLRRIFDREGIRIRLHGTYLLTLDDAFDDIADDDTAEGLISDRVVTPHVKRMLIRNVALLEQLCCSREGSARDYRDGDVLREGDQRPAAQLALAAEVQSGTLAYVSRTRELAPRYGLQPDADPAVAARWAAAVLGRLLLLPDDDELALLGGIKHDVNLGSQALAPLLDADFVNDCVIARGLMSACTAPAPPMWLAGSFAALSPSHAHLYTLFGANRLPANVFGEALCGTLQVGLFDRNGQASLEAVSVYHTGLGDLRLRIPLSRRMAIATIALPLAKLTRDGMLHGITVQYGESAAKAAESANVTAIAAARLIDAGLERRGRHFRASSDDGMLLMPVDGFEDDVAIYTVALTALDHDRILAVADRDGNGAPSATLTWRSAKGMPATNNNR
;
A
#
# COMPACT_ATOMS: atom_id res chain seq x y z
N MET A 1 -7.33 -11.65 23.87
CA MET A 1 -6.70 -12.50 24.92
C MET A 1 -5.29 -12.95 24.53
N SER A 2 -5.04 -13.40 23.30
CA SER A 2 -3.70 -13.86 22.86
C SER A 2 -2.58 -12.81 23.03
N ALA A 3 -2.77 -11.57 22.58
CA ALA A 3 -1.74 -10.52 22.72
C ALA A 3 -1.37 -10.22 24.19
N SER A 4 -2.37 -10.18 25.08
CA SER A 4 -2.14 -9.99 26.52
C SER A 4 -1.39 -11.16 27.16
N PHE A 5 -1.66 -12.39 26.73
CA PHE A 5 -0.90 -13.57 27.15
C PHE A 5 0.59 -13.41 26.81
N VAL A 6 0.90 -13.08 25.54
CA VAL A 6 2.27 -12.88 25.06
C VAL A 6 2.98 -11.77 25.86
N GLN A 7 2.32 -10.64 26.10
CA GLN A 7 2.89 -9.55 26.89
C GLN A 7 3.18 -9.97 28.33
N HIS A 8 2.27 -10.69 28.99
CA HIS A 8 2.52 -11.20 30.33
C HIS A 8 3.60 -12.28 30.38
N ARG A 9 3.73 -13.11 29.34
CA ARG A 9 4.83 -14.07 29.21
C ARG A 9 6.19 -13.37 29.06
N ILE A 10 6.27 -12.25 28.33
CA ILE A 10 7.48 -11.41 28.23
C ILE A 10 7.81 -10.75 29.58
N GLN A 11 6.81 -10.19 30.27
CA GLN A 11 7.00 -9.59 31.59
C GLN A 11 7.44 -10.61 32.64
N ALA A 12 6.88 -11.82 32.59
CA ALA A 12 7.26 -12.91 33.47
C ALA A 12 8.75 -13.29 33.27
N GLU A 13 9.24 -13.30 32.04
CA GLU A 13 10.65 -13.55 31.73
C GLU A 13 11.55 -12.45 32.29
N ALA A 14 11.24 -11.18 32.00
CA ALA A 14 11.99 -10.06 32.53
C ALA A 14 12.08 -10.10 34.07
N ARG A 15 10.98 -10.48 34.73
CA ARG A 15 10.95 -10.65 36.19
C ARG A 15 11.77 -11.84 36.66
N ALA A 16 11.69 -12.99 35.99
CA ALA A 16 12.49 -14.17 36.32
C ALA A 16 13.99 -13.87 36.22
N ARG A 17 14.42 -13.27 35.11
CA ARG A 17 15.83 -12.88 34.90
C ARG A 17 16.32 -11.88 35.94
N LYS A 18 15.50 -10.87 36.28
CA LYS A 18 15.82 -9.90 37.35
C LYS A 18 16.03 -10.59 38.70
N VAL A 19 15.13 -11.49 39.10
CA VAL A 19 15.25 -12.19 40.38
C VAL A 19 16.44 -13.16 40.38
N SER A 20 16.74 -13.82 39.26
CA SER A 20 17.93 -14.65 39.11
C SER A 20 19.21 -13.82 39.31
N GLN A 21 19.27 -12.63 38.72
CA GLN A 21 20.41 -11.72 38.86
C GLN A 21 20.64 -11.30 40.32
N GLU A 22 19.55 -10.95 41.02
CA GLU A 22 19.61 -10.52 42.42
C GLU A 22 20.02 -11.65 43.39
N ARG A 23 19.68 -12.91 43.08
CA ARG A 23 19.93 -14.06 43.97
C ARG A 23 21.20 -14.81 43.67
N CYS A 24 21.52 -14.96 42.39
CA CYS A 24 22.53 -15.88 41.89
C CYS A 24 23.60 -15.17 41.05
N GLY A 25 23.48 -13.85 40.83
CA GLY A 25 24.44 -13.07 40.06
C GLY A 25 24.39 -13.30 38.55
N SER A 26 23.39 -14.03 38.04
CA SER A 26 23.22 -14.39 36.63
C SER A 26 21.81 -14.08 36.13
N THR A 27 21.67 -13.71 34.86
CA THR A 27 20.37 -13.49 34.21
C THR A 27 19.76 -14.77 33.59
N GLU A 28 20.43 -15.91 33.73
CA GLU A 28 19.97 -17.19 33.16
C GLU A 28 18.82 -17.80 33.97
N VAL A 29 17.84 -18.33 33.24
CA VAL A 29 16.59 -18.90 33.76
C VAL A 29 16.10 -20.03 32.84
N ARG A 30 15.33 -20.98 33.38
CA ARG A 30 14.60 -21.98 32.57
C ARG A 30 13.17 -21.53 32.29
N ILE A 31 12.52 -22.13 31.30
CA ILE A 31 11.12 -21.83 30.97
C ILE A 31 10.16 -21.94 32.17
N ALA A 32 10.37 -22.93 33.04
CA ALA A 32 9.56 -23.11 34.23
C ALA A 32 9.76 -21.97 35.25
N ASP A 33 10.97 -21.39 35.34
CA ASP A 33 11.25 -20.23 36.19
C ASP A 33 10.52 -19.00 35.69
N ILE A 34 10.39 -18.87 34.38
CA ILE A 34 9.59 -17.80 33.76
C ILE A 34 8.13 -17.96 34.18
N TYR A 35 7.54 -19.14 34.00
CA TYR A 35 6.14 -19.36 34.35
C TYR A 35 5.83 -19.25 35.85
N LYS A 36 6.81 -19.34 36.76
CA LYS A 36 6.58 -19.04 38.20
C LYS A 36 6.02 -17.62 38.43
N TYR A 37 6.38 -16.68 37.56
CA TYR A 37 5.98 -15.27 37.62
C TYR A 37 4.81 -14.91 36.69
N PHE A 38 4.25 -15.89 35.98
CA PHE A 38 3.10 -15.69 35.09
C PHE A 38 1.80 -15.46 35.90
N PRO A 39 0.90 -14.55 35.48
CA PRO A 39 -0.31 -14.22 36.23
C PRO A 39 -1.47 -15.21 35.98
N PHE A 40 -1.34 -16.46 36.43
CA PHE A 40 -2.31 -17.54 36.18
C PHE A 40 -3.78 -17.16 36.42
N ARG A 41 -4.09 -16.51 37.55
CA ARG A 41 -5.47 -16.14 37.91
C ARG A 41 -6.12 -15.19 36.90
N LEU A 42 -5.34 -14.31 36.26
CA LEU A 42 -5.83 -13.39 35.24
C LEU A 42 -6.37 -14.14 34.01
N PHE A 43 -5.80 -15.30 33.72
CA PHE A 43 -6.16 -16.16 32.59
C PHE A 43 -7.06 -17.33 32.99
N GLY A 44 -7.65 -17.32 34.20
CA GLY A 44 -8.50 -18.40 34.69
C GLY A 44 -7.75 -19.72 34.98
N LEU A 45 -6.42 -19.66 35.15
CA LEU A 45 -5.58 -20.83 35.38
C LEU A 45 -5.21 -20.98 36.87
N GLY A 46 -5.01 -22.23 37.29
CA GLY A 46 -4.37 -22.57 38.56
C GLY A 46 -2.85 -22.59 38.43
N ARG A 47 -2.12 -22.50 39.56
CA ARG A 47 -0.65 -22.63 39.55
C ARG A 47 -0.15 -24.02 39.12
N ASN A 48 -1.01 -25.04 39.21
CA ASN A 48 -0.74 -26.38 38.71
C ASN A 48 -0.55 -26.42 37.18
N ALA A 49 -1.10 -25.46 36.44
CA ALA A 49 -0.93 -25.36 34.99
C ALA A 49 0.48 -24.91 34.55
N LEU A 50 1.39 -24.60 35.48
CA LEU A 50 2.73 -24.10 35.16
C LEU A 50 3.50 -25.04 34.22
N GLN A 51 3.49 -26.34 34.54
CA GLN A 51 4.23 -27.33 33.74
C GLN A 51 3.55 -27.55 32.38
N ASP A 52 2.21 -27.57 32.36
CA ASP A 52 1.45 -27.69 31.12
C ASP A 52 1.75 -26.51 30.18
N LEU A 53 1.79 -25.27 30.69
CA LEU A 53 2.13 -24.09 29.89
C LEU A 53 3.56 -24.13 29.35
N ALA A 54 4.53 -24.55 30.18
CA ALA A 54 5.91 -24.70 29.74
C ALA A 54 6.06 -25.78 28.65
N GLN A 55 5.34 -26.88 28.79
CA GLN A 55 5.31 -27.97 27.82
C GLN A 55 4.64 -27.54 26.51
N ILE A 56 3.47 -26.87 26.57
CA ILE A 56 2.77 -26.34 25.40
C ILE A 56 3.64 -25.33 24.64
N GLU A 57 4.38 -24.45 25.35
CA GLU A 57 5.30 -23.52 24.69
C GLU A 57 6.44 -24.24 23.98
N PHE A 58 6.96 -25.33 24.57
CA PHE A 58 8.01 -26.14 23.94
C PHE A 58 7.49 -26.91 22.72
N GLU A 59 6.29 -27.49 22.80
CA GLU A 59 5.60 -28.14 21.67
C GLU A 59 5.33 -27.14 20.54
N SER A 60 4.91 -25.92 20.88
CA SER A 60 4.74 -24.84 19.90
C SER A 60 6.07 -24.47 19.23
N GLU A 61 7.17 -24.43 19.98
CA GLU A 61 8.50 -24.18 19.41
C GLU A 61 8.92 -25.31 18.45
N LEU A 62 8.65 -26.58 18.78
CA LEU A 62 8.89 -27.72 17.89
C LEU A 62 8.08 -27.63 16.59
N GLU A 63 6.84 -27.15 16.66
CA GLU A 63 5.95 -26.98 15.52
C GLU A 63 6.33 -25.79 14.63
N LEU A 64 6.81 -24.68 15.22
CA LEU A 64 6.97 -23.39 14.54
C LEU A 64 8.42 -23.07 14.16
N CYS A 65 9.40 -23.65 14.85
CA CYS A 65 10.81 -23.39 14.54
C CYS A 65 11.15 -23.91 13.14
N ARG A 66 11.91 -23.12 12.37
CA ARG A 66 12.34 -23.48 11.01
C ARG A 66 13.84 -23.34 10.91
N VAL A 67 14.45 -24.28 10.18
CA VAL A 67 15.88 -24.25 9.92
C VAL A 67 16.24 -22.99 9.13
N ASN A 68 17.38 -22.35 9.45
CA ASN A 68 17.96 -21.34 8.58
C ASN A 68 18.75 -22.05 7.45
N PRO A 69 18.29 -21.97 6.19
CA PRO A 69 18.91 -22.63 5.04
C PRO A 69 20.41 -22.42 4.88
N GLU A 70 20.85 -21.17 5.02
CA GLU A 70 22.23 -20.76 4.78
C GLU A 70 23.15 -21.25 5.90
N MET A 71 22.67 -21.22 7.14
CA MET A 71 23.43 -21.70 8.29
C MET A 71 23.54 -23.22 8.30
N LEU A 72 22.52 -23.95 7.84
CA LEU A 72 22.60 -25.40 7.67
C LEU A 72 23.64 -25.77 6.61
N GLU A 73 23.66 -25.08 5.46
CA GLU A 73 24.67 -25.31 4.42
C GLU A 73 26.09 -25.06 4.97
N GLN A 74 26.32 -23.93 5.64
CA GLN A 74 27.60 -23.64 6.27
C GLN A 74 27.99 -24.65 7.34
N TYR A 75 27.04 -25.11 8.16
CA TYR A 75 27.26 -26.14 9.17
C TYR A 75 27.77 -27.44 8.54
N LEU A 76 27.09 -27.91 7.48
CA LEU A 76 27.45 -29.12 6.76
C LEU A 76 28.81 -28.98 6.05
N ASP A 77 29.11 -27.82 5.50
CA ASP A 77 30.41 -27.53 4.86
C ASP A 77 31.56 -27.62 5.86
N MET A 78 31.39 -27.03 7.05
CA MET A 78 32.40 -27.10 8.11
C MET A 78 32.59 -28.53 8.61
N LYS A 79 31.50 -29.30 8.80
CA LYS A 79 31.60 -30.72 9.16
C LYS A 79 32.34 -31.54 8.09
N ARG A 80 32.03 -31.32 6.80
CA ARG A 80 32.74 -31.97 5.68
C ARG A 80 34.22 -31.60 5.60
N GLY A 81 34.57 -30.39 6.03
CA GLY A 81 35.96 -29.94 6.17
C GLY A 81 36.72 -30.58 7.35
N GLY A 82 36.09 -31.43 8.15
CA GLY A 82 36.71 -32.09 9.30
C GLY A 82 36.77 -31.22 10.56
N PHE A 83 36.08 -30.07 10.58
CA PHE A 83 36.03 -29.22 11.77
C PHE A 83 35.09 -29.82 12.83
N ARG A 84 35.40 -29.54 14.11
CA ARG A 84 34.47 -29.77 15.22
C ARG A 84 33.44 -28.63 15.22
N VAL A 85 32.17 -28.96 15.05
CA VAL A 85 31.08 -27.99 14.91
C VAL A 85 29.95 -28.35 15.87
N GLY A 86 29.51 -27.36 16.64
CA GLY A 86 28.46 -27.47 17.63
C GLY A 86 27.72 -26.16 17.82
N PHE A 87 26.87 -26.09 18.85
CA PHE A 87 26.03 -24.93 19.11
C PHE A 87 26.26 -24.39 20.53
N VAL A 88 26.32 -23.07 20.65
CA VAL A 88 26.39 -22.35 21.93
C VAL A 88 25.28 -21.30 21.91
N SER A 89 24.28 -21.45 22.78
CA SER A 89 23.05 -20.66 22.71
C SER A 89 22.65 -20.07 24.06
N ASP A 90 22.30 -18.78 24.04
CA ASP A 90 21.63 -18.12 25.17
C ASP A 90 20.14 -18.46 25.07
N THR A 91 19.67 -19.35 25.94
CA THR A 91 18.32 -19.92 25.86
C THR A 91 17.82 -20.40 27.22
N TYR A 92 16.51 -20.33 27.41
CA TYR A 92 15.81 -20.90 28.56
C TYR A 92 15.39 -22.36 28.37
N TRP A 93 15.76 -22.97 27.23
CA TRP A 93 15.62 -24.40 26.94
C TRP A 93 16.86 -25.16 27.40
N SER A 94 16.67 -26.30 28.06
CA SER A 94 17.80 -27.16 28.44
C SER A 94 18.52 -27.71 27.19
N THR A 95 19.72 -28.23 27.39
CA THR A 95 20.52 -28.88 26.35
C THR A 95 19.75 -30.03 25.68
N ASP A 96 18.99 -30.82 26.45
CA ASP A 96 18.14 -31.89 25.91
C ASP A 96 16.99 -31.36 25.05
N GLN A 97 16.34 -30.28 25.51
CA GLN A 97 15.26 -29.63 24.77
C GLN A 97 15.78 -28.98 23.48
N LEU A 98 16.94 -28.33 23.55
CA LEU A 98 17.61 -27.74 22.40
C LEU A 98 18.02 -28.82 21.38
N ALA A 99 18.51 -29.96 21.85
CA ALA A 99 18.81 -31.11 21.00
C ALA A 99 17.56 -31.63 20.27
N GLN A 100 16.42 -31.68 20.96
CA GLN A 100 15.14 -32.10 20.35
C GLN A 100 14.67 -31.09 19.30
N LEU A 101 14.77 -29.78 19.58
CA LEU A 101 14.45 -28.71 18.61
C LEU A 101 15.30 -28.81 17.34
N LEU A 102 16.62 -28.95 17.49
CA LEU A 102 17.54 -29.09 16.36
C LEU A 102 17.21 -30.30 15.48
N ARG A 103 16.90 -31.45 16.09
CA ARG A 103 16.52 -32.67 15.37
C ARG A 103 15.13 -32.61 14.75
N SER A 104 14.20 -31.86 15.34
CA SER A 104 12.89 -31.58 14.76
C SER A 104 13.04 -30.79 13.45
N CYS A 105 13.85 -29.74 13.47
CA CYS A 105 14.11 -28.89 12.30
C CYS A 105 14.95 -29.58 11.21
N SER A 106 15.89 -30.46 11.60
CA SER A 106 16.75 -31.19 10.68
C SER A 106 16.98 -32.62 11.18
N PRO A 107 16.14 -33.58 10.73
CA PRO A 107 16.30 -34.98 11.09
C PRO A 107 17.68 -35.51 10.68
N GLY A 108 18.37 -36.15 11.61
CA GLY A 108 19.72 -36.68 11.39
C GLY A 108 20.86 -35.68 11.61
N LEU A 109 20.57 -34.43 12.01
CA LEU A 109 21.59 -33.47 12.40
C LEU A 109 22.36 -33.97 13.64
N SER A 110 23.69 -33.95 13.56
CA SER A 110 24.62 -34.38 14.60
C SER A 110 25.65 -33.30 14.87
N TRP A 111 26.04 -33.09 16.13
CA TRP A 111 26.98 -32.06 16.57
C TRP A 111 28.06 -32.63 17.50
N ASP A 112 29.22 -31.96 17.54
CA ASP A 112 30.34 -32.37 18.43
C ASP A 112 30.17 -31.84 19.86
N PHE A 113 29.44 -30.73 20.02
CA PHE A 113 29.14 -30.12 21.30
C PHE A 113 27.83 -29.30 21.25
N LEU A 114 27.18 -29.14 22.39
CA LEU A 114 25.93 -28.37 22.53
C LEU A 114 25.87 -27.76 23.93
N TYR A 115 25.80 -26.42 23.98
CA TYR A 115 25.80 -25.65 25.22
C TYR A 115 24.57 -24.74 25.27
N ALA A 116 23.73 -24.95 26.28
CA ALA A 116 22.65 -24.05 26.65
C ALA A 116 23.03 -23.21 27.88
N SER A 117 22.83 -21.90 27.81
CA SER A 117 23.16 -20.96 28.90
C SER A 117 22.44 -21.29 30.21
N CYS A 118 21.16 -21.68 30.16
CA CYS A 118 20.39 -22.00 31.36
C CYS A 118 20.89 -23.23 32.13
N ASP A 119 21.62 -24.14 31.49
CA ASP A 119 22.25 -25.30 32.15
C ASP A 119 23.58 -24.93 32.82
N HIS A 120 24.26 -23.90 32.31
CA HIS A 120 25.55 -23.42 32.81
C HIS A 120 25.42 -22.21 33.73
N GLY A 121 24.22 -21.64 33.85
CA GLY A 121 23.95 -20.46 34.67
C GLY A 121 24.69 -19.20 34.22
N SER A 122 25.15 -19.13 32.97
CA SER A 122 25.82 -17.95 32.41
C SER A 122 25.57 -17.81 30.91
N SER A 123 25.51 -16.58 30.43
CA SER A 123 25.32 -16.25 29.00
C SER A 123 26.65 -16.20 28.22
N LYS A 124 26.57 -16.14 26.89
CA LYS A 124 27.71 -15.86 25.98
C LYS A 124 28.39 -14.53 26.27
N SER A 125 27.62 -13.54 26.74
CA SER A 125 28.15 -12.24 27.19
C SER A 125 28.78 -12.29 28.58
N GLU A 126 28.75 -13.41 29.27
CA GLU A 126 29.35 -13.62 30.59
C GLU A 126 30.43 -14.72 30.47
N ALA A 127 30.17 -15.92 30.98
CA ALA A 127 31.14 -17.00 31.14
C ALA A 127 30.84 -18.27 30.32
N LEU A 128 29.80 -18.30 29.48
CA LEU A 128 29.46 -19.53 28.73
C LEU A 128 30.56 -19.96 27.76
N PHE A 129 31.22 -19.01 27.10
CA PHE A 129 32.37 -19.33 26.24
C PHE A 129 33.59 -19.81 27.04
N GLU A 130 33.79 -19.30 28.25
CA GLU A 130 34.86 -19.77 29.15
C GLU A 130 34.61 -21.23 29.56
N ALA A 131 33.38 -21.57 29.96
CA ALA A 131 32.98 -22.94 30.27
C ALA A 131 33.17 -23.87 29.06
N TYR A 132 32.73 -23.45 27.88
CA TYR A 132 32.95 -24.18 26.62
C TYR A 132 34.45 -24.44 26.36
N LEU A 133 35.30 -23.41 26.43
CA LEU A 133 36.73 -23.56 26.15
C LEU A 133 37.41 -24.51 27.16
N ALA A 134 37.06 -24.38 28.45
CA ALA A 134 37.61 -25.19 29.53
C ALA A 134 37.20 -26.67 29.38
N GLU A 135 35.93 -26.94 29.13
CA GLU A 135 35.42 -28.32 29.00
C GLU A 135 35.89 -29.01 27.73
N GLN A 136 36.02 -28.26 26.63
CA GLN A 136 36.45 -28.81 25.35
C GLN A 136 37.98 -28.92 25.22
N GLY A 137 38.73 -28.23 26.08
CA GLY A 137 40.20 -28.21 26.08
C GLY A 137 40.79 -27.63 24.78
N ILE A 138 40.13 -26.62 24.19
CA ILE A 138 40.51 -26.04 22.89
C ILE A 138 41.10 -24.64 23.08
N ASP A 139 42.13 -24.29 22.30
CA ASP A 139 42.64 -22.93 22.22
C ASP A 139 41.60 -21.99 21.58
N ALA A 140 41.29 -20.90 22.28
CA ALA A 140 40.33 -19.89 21.81
C ALA A 140 40.72 -19.28 20.46
N ALA A 141 42.02 -19.06 20.21
CA ALA A 141 42.50 -18.47 18.97
C ALA A 141 42.31 -19.39 17.74
N SER A 142 42.12 -20.69 17.99
CA SER A 142 41.77 -21.71 17.00
C SER A 142 40.26 -21.90 16.79
N SER A 143 39.44 -21.23 17.61
CA SER A 143 37.98 -21.32 17.58
C SER A 143 37.36 -20.17 16.77
N PHE A 144 36.21 -20.45 16.17
CA PHE A 144 35.43 -19.50 15.39
C PHE A 144 33.95 -19.58 15.77
N HIS A 145 33.31 -18.44 15.99
CA HIS A 145 31.90 -18.35 16.36
C HIS A 145 31.10 -17.55 15.33
N VAL A 146 29.89 -18.01 15.00
CA VAL A 146 28.97 -17.31 14.10
C VAL A 146 27.67 -17.03 14.84
N GLY A 147 27.21 -15.78 14.81
CA GLY A 147 25.92 -15.43 15.37
C GLY A 147 25.45 -14.03 14.97
N ASP A 148 24.21 -13.72 15.33
CA ASP A 148 23.45 -12.56 14.88
C ASP A 148 23.34 -11.46 15.94
N ASN A 149 23.86 -11.67 17.15
CA ASN A 149 23.85 -10.68 18.21
C ASN A 149 25.24 -10.07 18.41
N HIS A 150 25.35 -8.75 18.21
CA HIS A 150 26.63 -8.05 18.42
C HIS A 150 27.17 -8.18 19.86
N THR A 151 26.31 -8.16 20.87
CA THR A 151 26.72 -8.21 22.28
C THR A 151 27.08 -9.64 22.70
N ALA A 152 26.23 -10.62 22.38
CA ALA A 152 26.41 -12.00 22.79
C ALA A 152 27.41 -12.75 21.89
N ASP A 153 27.26 -12.69 20.58
CA ASP A 153 28.04 -13.50 19.64
C ASP A 153 29.34 -12.85 19.23
N VAL A 154 29.35 -11.53 19.01
CA VAL A 154 30.56 -10.84 18.52
C VAL A 154 31.45 -10.41 19.69
N ASN A 155 30.92 -9.61 20.61
CA ASN A 155 31.68 -9.08 21.74
C ASN A 155 31.95 -10.16 22.80
N GLY A 156 30.96 -11.02 23.09
CA GLY A 156 31.12 -12.16 23.99
C GLY A 156 32.24 -13.09 23.55
N ALA A 157 32.22 -13.55 22.28
CA ALA A 157 33.26 -14.41 21.74
C ALA A 157 34.65 -13.74 21.75
N ARG A 158 34.75 -12.47 21.31
CA ARG A 158 36.02 -11.70 21.31
C ARG A 158 36.65 -11.59 22.68
N ARG A 159 35.83 -11.37 23.73
CA ARG A 159 36.32 -11.23 25.10
C ARG A 159 37.09 -12.48 25.56
N HIS A 160 36.69 -13.64 25.07
CA HIS A 160 37.29 -14.94 25.38
C HIS A 160 38.32 -15.40 24.34
N GLY A 161 38.76 -14.53 23.43
CA GLY A 161 39.78 -14.83 22.43
C GLY A 161 39.28 -15.63 21.21
N ILE A 162 37.98 -15.92 21.11
CA ILE A 162 37.37 -16.61 19.99
C ILE A 162 37.16 -15.63 18.84
N ARG A 163 37.42 -16.06 17.60
CA ARG A 163 37.19 -15.23 16.39
C ARG A 163 35.70 -15.21 16.05
N PRO A 164 34.98 -14.07 16.10
CA PRO A 164 33.59 -14.04 15.70
C PRO A 164 33.41 -13.69 14.22
N ARG A 165 32.29 -14.10 13.66
CA ARG A 165 31.70 -13.51 12.46
C ARG A 165 30.24 -13.18 12.73
N TYR A 166 29.91 -11.92 12.49
CA TYR A 166 28.54 -11.45 12.52
C TYR A 166 27.76 -12.02 11.33
N TYR A 167 26.60 -12.62 11.61
CA TYR A 167 25.67 -13.13 10.61
C TYR A 167 24.31 -12.44 10.82
N PRO A 168 23.97 -11.39 10.05
CA PRO A 168 22.69 -10.74 10.19
C PRO A 168 21.55 -11.65 9.72
N GLN A 169 20.43 -11.65 10.44
CA GLN A 169 19.26 -12.43 10.04
C GLN A 169 18.66 -12.01 8.69
N ALA A 170 18.94 -10.81 8.19
CA ALA A 170 18.63 -10.35 6.84
C ALA A 170 19.53 -9.15 6.50
N GLY A 171 19.73 -8.86 5.20
CA GLY A 171 20.35 -7.60 4.80
C GLY A 171 19.54 -6.39 5.29
N ALA A 172 20.20 -5.26 5.56
CA ALA A 172 19.56 -4.09 6.18
C ALA A 172 18.31 -3.60 5.42
N ALA A 173 18.35 -3.60 4.09
CA ALA A 173 17.22 -3.22 3.25
C ALA A 173 16.01 -4.16 3.42
N LEU A 174 16.24 -5.49 3.40
CA LEU A 174 15.17 -6.47 3.57
C LEU A 174 14.62 -6.48 5.01
N ALA A 175 15.49 -6.31 6.02
CA ALA A 175 15.08 -6.18 7.42
C ALA A 175 14.17 -4.96 7.63
N SER A 176 14.51 -3.81 7.03
CA SER A 176 13.68 -2.60 7.04
C SER A 176 12.30 -2.86 6.41
N LYS A 177 12.24 -3.56 5.27
CA LYS A 177 10.98 -3.96 4.64
C LYS A 177 10.14 -4.87 5.54
N PHE A 178 10.73 -5.90 6.16
CA PHE A 178 10.02 -6.77 7.11
C PHE A 178 9.47 -6.01 8.31
N GLN A 179 10.19 -5.00 8.81
CA GLN A 179 9.70 -4.15 9.90
C GLN A 179 8.45 -3.38 9.46
N ARG A 180 8.51 -2.70 8.30
CA ARG A 180 7.35 -1.97 7.76
C ARG A 180 6.17 -2.91 7.47
N GLU A 181 6.42 -4.09 6.91
CA GLU A 181 5.39 -5.10 6.65
C GLU A 181 4.71 -5.57 7.95
N THR A 182 5.45 -5.71 9.05
CA THR A 182 4.88 -6.05 10.36
C THR A 182 3.93 -4.95 10.84
N SER A 183 4.36 -3.69 10.75
CA SER A 183 3.52 -2.54 11.13
C SER A 183 2.26 -2.43 10.25
N ILE A 184 2.39 -2.68 8.94
CA ILE A 184 1.24 -2.69 8.02
C ILE A 184 0.31 -3.86 8.35
N PHE A 185 0.84 -5.07 8.59
CA PHE A 185 0.03 -6.23 8.96
C PHE A 185 -0.86 -5.92 10.18
N GLU A 186 -0.28 -5.36 11.24
CA GLU A 186 -0.99 -5.03 12.47
C GLU A 186 -2.06 -3.94 12.28
N LEU A 187 -1.90 -3.06 11.29
CA LEU A 187 -2.89 -2.05 10.92
C LEU A 187 -4.01 -2.60 10.05
N LEU A 188 -3.68 -3.42 9.04
CA LEU A 188 -4.64 -3.89 8.03
C LEU A 188 -5.42 -5.13 8.49
N CYS A 189 -4.79 -5.98 9.29
CA CYS A 189 -5.32 -7.24 9.81
C CYS A 189 -5.36 -7.19 11.35
N PRO A 190 -6.11 -6.27 11.97
CA PRO A 190 -6.16 -6.17 13.42
C PRO A 190 -6.61 -7.50 14.04
N ASP A 191 -6.12 -7.78 15.25
CA ASP A 191 -6.41 -8.99 16.03
C ASP A 191 -5.85 -10.31 15.48
N GLN A 192 -5.14 -10.27 14.35
CA GLN A 192 -4.47 -11.45 13.79
C GLN A 192 -2.99 -11.50 14.21
N PRO A 193 -2.40 -12.69 14.41
CA PRO A 193 -1.02 -12.82 14.85
C PRO A 193 -0.02 -12.48 13.73
N SER A 194 0.67 -11.35 13.83
CA SER A 194 1.71 -10.88 12.89
C SER A 194 3.04 -11.66 12.94
N ARG A 195 3.14 -12.69 13.78
CA ARG A 195 4.36 -13.50 13.97
C ARG A 195 4.30 -14.87 13.30
N LEU A 196 3.15 -15.27 12.78
CA LEU A 196 2.96 -16.54 12.08
C LEU A 196 2.94 -16.25 10.58
N ASP A 197 3.92 -16.78 9.84
CA ASP A 197 4.07 -16.58 8.39
C ASP A 197 4.38 -17.88 7.63
N CYS A 198 4.28 -19.02 8.32
CA CYS A 198 4.57 -20.36 7.80
C CYS A 198 5.94 -20.48 7.09
N GLY A 199 6.93 -19.66 7.48
CA GLY A 199 8.27 -19.65 6.93
C GLY A 199 8.46 -18.72 5.72
N ALA A 200 7.48 -17.89 5.38
CA ALA A 200 7.54 -16.97 4.24
C ALA A 200 8.74 -16.01 4.29
N ARG A 201 9.06 -15.43 5.46
CA ARG A 201 10.25 -14.55 5.61
C ARG A 201 11.55 -15.32 5.45
N THR A 202 11.65 -16.51 6.05
CA THR A 202 12.82 -17.39 5.89
C THR A 202 13.06 -17.74 4.43
N LEU A 203 12.00 -18.07 3.70
CA LEU A 203 12.06 -18.35 2.28
C LEU A 203 12.51 -17.11 1.48
N ARG A 204 11.89 -15.94 1.72
CA ARG A 204 12.25 -14.67 1.05
C ARG A 204 13.72 -14.33 1.26
N ARG A 205 14.25 -14.51 2.47
CA ARG A 205 15.68 -14.34 2.75
C ARG A 205 16.52 -15.29 1.92
N ALA A 206 16.25 -16.60 1.98
CA ALA A 206 17.05 -17.61 1.28
C ALA A 206 17.05 -17.41 -0.24
N VAL A 207 15.92 -16.96 -0.80
CA VAL A 207 15.80 -16.58 -2.21
C VAL A 207 16.66 -15.34 -2.51
N THR A 208 16.54 -14.28 -1.69
CA THR A 208 17.26 -13.02 -1.90
C THR A 208 18.77 -13.20 -1.79
N THR A 209 19.27 -13.92 -0.78
CA THR A 209 20.71 -14.18 -0.60
C THR A 209 21.33 -14.94 -1.77
N LYS A 210 20.55 -15.80 -2.43
CA LYS A 210 21.01 -16.61 -3.57
C LYS A 210 20.76 -15.96 -4.94
N SER A 211 20.21 -14.74 -4.97
CA SER A 211 20.05 -13.98 -6.22
C SER A 211 21.39 -13.44 -6.68
N ALA A 212 21.70 -13.59 -7.96
CA ALA A 212 22.87 -12.97 -8.60
C ALA A 212 22.57 -11.56 -9.15
N GLU A 213 21.30 -11.28 -9.44
CA GLU A 213 20.85 -9.97 -9.91
C GLU A 213 20.38 -9.13 -8.72
N HIS A 214 20.75 -7.85 -8.74
CA HIS A 214 20.58 -6.93 -7.62
C HIS A 214 20.08 -5.55 -8.04
N SER A 215 19.65 -5.36 -9.29
CA SER A 215 19.02 -4.10 -9.69
C SER A 215 17.80 -3.79 -8.80
N PRO A 216 17.50 -2.51 -8.53
CA PRO A 216 16.35 -2.13 -7.70
C PRO A 216 15.02 -2.69 -8.20
N ALA A 217 14.80 -2.67 -9.53
CA ALA A 217 13.60 -3.18 -10.17
C ALA A 217 13.47 -4.70 -10.05
N PHE A 218 14.55 -5.44 -10.30
CA PHE A 218 14.56 -6.89 -10.13
C PHE A 218 14.30 -7.26 -8.67
N ASN A 219 14.95 -6.56 -7.71
CA ASN A 219 14.76 -6.80 -6.28
C ASN A 219 13.34 -6.47 -5.80
N LEU A 220 12.68 -5.45 -6.35
CA LEU A 220 11.26 -5.17 -6.09
C LEU A 220 10.39 -6.36 -6.52
N GLY A 221 10.65 -6.89 -7.72
CA GLY A 221 10.03 -8.12 -8.21
C GLY A 221 10.28 -9.32 -7.29
N LEU A 222 11.54 -9.55 -6.93
CA LEU A 222 11.98 -10.70 -6.14
C LEU A 222 11.41 -10.69 -4.72
N THR A 223 11.39 -9.52 -4.09
CA THR A 223 11.11 -9.40 -2.65
C THR A 223 9.69 -8.99 -2.34
N VAL A 224 8.95 -8.38 -3.27
CA VAL A 224 7.58 -7.85 -3.02
C VAL A 224 6.54 -8.56 -3.89
N LEU A 225 6.66 -8.45 -5.22
CA LEU A 225 5.67 -9.04 -6.12
C LEU A 225 5.75 -10.57 -6.20
N GLY A 226 6.96 -11.13 -6.13
CA GLY A 226 7.20 -12.57 -6.10
C GLY A 226 6.37 -13.30 -5.03
N PRO A 227 6.53 -12.95 -3.74
CA PRO A 227 5.74 -13.53 -2.66
C PRO A 227 4.23 -13.34 -2.82
N ALA A 228 3.77 -12.16 -3.25
CA ALA A 228 2.35 -11.89 -3.44
C ALA A 228 1.74 -12.71 -4.59
N MET A 229 2.45 -12.81 -5.71
CA MET A 229 2.02 -13.59 -6.87
C MET A 229 2.13 -15.10 -6.62
N ALA A 230 3.07 -15.56 -5.80
CA ALA A 230 3.14 -16.96 -5.37
C ALA A 230 1.93 -17.33 -4.49
N ALA A 231 1.53 -16.45 -3.55
CA ALA A 231 0.31 -16.67 -2.76
C ALA A 231 -0.95 -16.66 -3.65
N PHE A 232 -1.00 -15.79 -4.67
CA PHE A 232 -2.12 -15.76 -5.60
C PHE A 232 -2.17 -16.99 -6.51
N ASP A 233 -1.03 -17.49 -6.98
CA ASP A 233 -0.92 -18.75 -7.71
C ASP A 233 -1.45 -19.94 -6.90
N ALA A 234 -1.05 -20.04 -5.63
CA ALA A 234 -1.54 -21.06 -4.71
C ALA A 234 -3.07 -20.97 -4.49
N PHE A 235 -3.61 -19.76 -4.41
CA PHE A 235 -5.05 -19.51 -4.30
C PHE A 235 -5.81 -19.96 -5.56
N ILE A 236 -5.31 -19.64 -6.75
CA ILE A 236 -5.89 -20.11 -8.03
C ILE A 236 -5.85 -21.64 -8.12
N ALA A 237 -4.72 -22.26 -7.73
CA ALA A 237 -4.55 -23.70 -7.73
C ALA A 237 -5.54 -24.39 -6.77
N ALA A 238 -5.72 -23.84 -5.56
CA ALA A 238 -6.68 -24.33 -4.58
C ALA A 238 -8.12 -24.26 -5.12
N ARG A 239 -8.49 -23.16 -5.79
CA ARG A 239 -9.81 -22.99 -6.40
C ARG A 239 -10.05 -24.01 -7.52
N ARG A 240 -9.10 -24.16 -8.43
CA ARG A 240 -9.14 -25.18 -9.50
C ARG A 240 -9.31 -26.58 -8.91
N ALA A 241 -8.53 -26.92 -7.88
CA ALA A 241 -8.60 -28.23 -7.23
C ALA A 241 -9.96 -28.47 -6.55
N ALA A 242 -10.54 -27.44 -5.92
CA ALA A 242 -11.86 -27.53 -5.31
C ALA A 242 -12.97 -27.82 -6.34
N LEU A 243 -12.97 -27.11 -7.47
CA LEU A 243 -13.93 -27.36 -8.56
C LEU A 243 -13.76 -28.74 -9.18
N ALA A 244 -12.52 -29.14 -9.48
CA ALA A 244 -12.23 -30.44 -10.07
C ALA A 244 -12.68 -31.62 -9.16
N ARG A 245 -12.53 -31.48 -7.83
CA ARG A 245 -13.05 -32.46 -6.86
C ARG A 245 -14.57 -32.63 -6.92
N ASN A 246 -15.29 -31.60 -7.37
CA ASN A 246 -16.74 -31.64 -7.57
C ASN A 246 -17.14 -32.12 -8.98
N GLY A 247 -16.20 -32.71 -9.74
CA GLY A 247 -16.44 -33.27 -11.07
C GLY A 247 -16.41 -32.26 -12.22
N ALA A 248 -15.99 -31.02 -11.96
CA ALA A 248 -15.88 -29.98 -12.98
C ALA A 248 -14.77 -30.27 -14.00
N ARG A 249 -15.04 -30.00 -15.29
CA ARG A 249 -14.02 -29.85 -16.34
C ARG A 249 -13.62 -28.39 -16.39
N VAL A 250 -12.49 -28.07 -15.74
CA VAL A 250 -12.09 -26.69 -15.46
C VAL A 250 -11.13 -26.16 -16.52
N ALA A 251 -11.48 -25.05 -17.16
CA ALA A 251 -10.56 -24.21 -17.92
C ALA A 251 -10.16 -22.97 -17.09
N ILE A 252 -8.99 -22.39 -17.38
CA ILE A 252 -8.49 -21.19 -16.69
C ILE A 252 -8.10 -20.15 -17.73
N GLY A 253 -8.70 -18.97 -17.65
CA GLY A 253 -8.39 -17.81 -18.46
C GLY A 253 -7.85 -16.67 -17.59
N PHE A 254 -6.62 -16.24 -17.87
CA PHE A 254 -6.01 -15.06 -17.27
C PHE A 254 -6.35 -13.84 -18.12
N LEU A 255 -7.09 -12.89 -17.55
CA LEU A 255 -7.55 -11.69 -18.26
C LEU A 255 -6.34 -10.77 -18.54
N GLY A 256 -6.06 -10.52 -19.82
CA GLY A 256 -5.19 -9.41 -20.24
C GLY A 256 -5.88 -8.07 -19.97
N ARG A 257 -5.20 -6.95 -19.76
CA ARG A 257 -3.78 -6.58 -19.87
C ARG A 257 -2.98 -6.92 -18.61
N ASP A 258 -3.59 -6.76 -17.45
CA ASP A 258 -2.93 -6.72 -16.15
C ASP A 258 -2.72 -8.13 -15.56
N GLY A 259 -3.42 -9.15 -16.06
CA GLY A 259 -3.21 -10.56 -15.73
C GLY A 259 -2.01 -11.23 -16.40
N LEU A 260 -1.11 -10.49 -17.07
CA LEU A 260 0.08 -11.10 -17.69
C LEU A 260 1.02 -11.70 -16.65
N LEU A 261 1.34 -10.96 -15.58
CA LEU A 261 2.24 -11.47 -14.55
C LEU A 261 1.71 -12.74 -13.85
N PRO A 262 0.45 -12.79 -13.35
CA PRO A 262 -0.07 -14.04 -12.79
C PRO A 262 -0.13 -15.17 -13.82
N TYR A 263 -0.38 -14.90 -15.10
CA TYR A 263 -0.28 -15.91 -16.16
C TYR A 263 1.14 -16.47 -16.28
N ARG A 264 2.17 -15.62 -16.31
CA ARG A 264 3.57 -16.07 -16.41
C ARG A 264 4.01 -16.87 -15.18
N VAL A 265 3.53 -16.50 -13.99
CA VAL A 265 3.75 -17.26 -12.75
C VAL A 265 3.09 -18.63 -12.84
N TRP A 266 1.82 -18.67 -13.28
CA TRP A 266 1.09 -19.91 -13.48
C TRP A 266 1.78 -20.84 -14.48
N GLN A 267 2.20 -20.31 -15.63
CA GLN A 267 2.95 -21.07 -16.64
C GLN A 267 4.25 -21.64 -16.04
N ALA A 268 4.97 -20.83 -15.26
CA ALA A 268 6.21 -21.26 -14.65
C ALA A 268 5.98 -22.43 -13.69
N ASN A 269 4.92 -22.42 -12.89
CA ASN A 269 4.64 -23.43 -11.86
C ASN A 269 3.88 -24.67 -12.36
N HIS A 270 2.94 -24.49 -13.29
CA HIS A 270 1.96 -25.51 -13.68
C HIS A 270 2.05 -25.93 -15.16
N GLY A 271 2.93 -25.29 -15.96
CA GLY A 271 3.05 -25.52 -17.39
C GLY A 271 1.91 -24.88 -18.21
N GLU A 272 1.55 -25.47 -19.35
CA GLU A 272 0.57 -24.89 -20.32
C GLU A 272 -0.91 -25.12 -19.94
N THR A 273 -1.26 -25.20 -18.65
CA THR A 273 -2.63 -25.54 -18.20
C THR A 273 -3.55 -24.32 -18.00
N GLY A 274 -3.31 -23.21 -18.70
CA GLY A 274 -4.14 -22.00 -18.65
C GLY A 274 -3.92 -21.14 -19.88
N ALA A 275 -4.90 -20.29 -20.21
CA ALA A 275 -4.87 -19.42 -21.38
C ALA A 275 -4.73 -17.95 -20.97
N TYR A 276 -3.89 -17.19 -21.68
CA TYR A 276 -3.91 -15.73 -21.59
C TYR A 276 -4.96 -15.19 -22.56
N ILE A 277 -6.01 -14.55 -22.02
CA ILE A 277 -7.17 -14.09 -22.79
C ILE A 277 -7.30 -12.57 -22.69
N GLU A 278 -7.12 -11.88 -23.81
CA GLU A 278 -7.15 -10.43 -23.90
C GLU A 278 -8.58 -9.95 -24.11
N ILE A 279 -9.29 -9.72 -23.01
CA ILE A 279 -10.67 -9.20 -23.01
C ILE A 279 -10.68 -7.83 -22.36
N ASN A 280 -10.86 -6.79 -23.17
CA ASN A 280 -11.05 -5.44 -22.65
C ASN A 280 -12.50 -5.24 -22.18
N ARG A 281 -12.69 -4.55 -21.05
CA ARG A 281 -14.01 -4.22 -20.48
C ARG A 281 -14.95 -3.57 -21.50
N ARG A 282 -14.46 -2.71 -22.39
CA ARG A 282 -15.26 -2.06 -23.45
C ARG A 282 -15.81 -3.09 -24.43
N VAL A 283 -14.96 -4.01 -24.90
CA VAL A 283 -15.34 -5.03 -25.88
C VAL A 283 -16.35 -6.00 -25.28
N SER A 284 -16.14 -6.44 -24.03
CA SER A 284 -17.09 -7.32 -23.36
C SER A 284 -18.43 -6.63 -23.10
N LEU A 285 -18.42 -5.35 -22.71
CA LEU A 285 -19.62 -4.57 -22.44
C LEU A 285 -20.45 -4.35 -23.72
N VAL A 286 -19.81 -3.93 -24.83
CA VAL A 286 -20.46 -3.78 -26.13
C VAL A 286 -21.02 -5.12 -26.63
N GLY A 287 -20.26 -6.21 -26.50
CA GLY A 287 -20.73 -7.55 -26.87
C GLY A 287 -21.93 -7.99 -26.03
N SER A 288 -22.00 -7.61 -24.74
CA SER A 288 -23.12 -7.96 -23.87
C SER A 288 -24.39 -7.14 -24.08
N ALA A 289 -24.32 -6.05 -24.86
CA ALA A 289 -25.40 -5.07 -24.97
C ALA A 289 -26.63 -5.60 -25.72
N ASP A 290 -27.81 -5.21 -25.23
CA ASP A 290 -29.13 -5.51 -25.80
C ASP A 290 -30.12 -4.35 -25.74
N THR A 291 -29.66 -3.28 -25.11
CA THR A 291 -30.22 -1.95 -25.04
C THR A 291 -29.06 -0.96 -25.22
N LEU A 292 -29.40 0.33 -25.33
CA LEU A 292 -28.43 1.43 -25.34
C LEU A 292 -27.72 1.61 -24.00
N GLU A 293 -28.35 1.16 -22.92
CA GLU A 293 -27.98 1.52 -21.55
C GLU A 293 -26.53 1.16 -21.17
N PRO A 294 -26.00 -0.04 -21.47
CA PRO A 294 -24.60 -0.36 -21.19
C PRO A 294 -23.61 0.55 -21.93
N LEU A 295 -23.94 0.96 -23.16
CA LEU A 295 -23.10 1.85 -23.96
C LEU A 295 -23.19 3.30 -23.44
N CYS A 296 -24.39 3.78 -23.07
CA CYS A 296 -24.58 5.07 -22.41
C CYS A 296 -23.81 5.13 -21.09
N GLU A 297 -23.87 4.07 -20.26
CA GLU A 297 -23.13 4.01 -18.99
C GLU A 297 -21.61 4.11 -19.22
N LEU A 298 -21.08 3.42 -20.22
CA LEU A 298 -19.67 3.51 -20.60
C LEU A 298 -19.28 4.93 -21.01
N LEU A 299 -20.05 5.53 -21.92
CA LEU A 299 -19.76 6.84 -22.48
C LEU A 299 -19.91 7.94 -21.43
N SER A 300 -20.85 7.83 -20.50
CA SER A 300 -21.05 8.82 -19.43
C SER A 300 -19.84 9.00 -18.51
N ARG A 301 -18.94 8.00 -18.47
CA ARG A 301 -17.70 8.00 -17.68
C ARG A 301 -16.50 8.53 -18.46
N VAL A 302 -16.66 8.77 -19.77
CA VAL A 302 -15.63 9.36 -20.62
C VAL A 302 -15.66 10.88 -20.46
N VAL A 303 -14.52 11.48 -20.12
CA VAL A 303 -14.44 12.93 -19.89
C VAL A 303 -14.72 13.68 -21.19
N MET A 304 -13.96 13.38 -22.25
CA MET A 304 -14.14 13.93 -23.59
C MET A 304 -13.98 12.81 -24.63
N ILE A 305 -14.78 12.86 -25.69
CA ILE A 305 -14.76 11.87 -26.77
C ILE A 305 -14.89 12.57 -28.12
N ASP A 306 -14.20 12.05 -29.13
CA ASP A 306 -14.33 12.49 -30.53
C ASP A 306 -15.00 11.42 -31.41
N ALA A 307 -15.31 11.81 -32.65
CA ALA A 307 -15.96 10.92 -33.61
C ALA A 307 -15.12 9.66 -33.92
N THR A 308 -13.79 9.79 -33.98
CA THR A 308 -12.87 8.68 -34.29
C THR A 308 -12.91 7.63 -33.19
N THR A 309 -12.81 8.08 -31.94
CA THR A 309 -12.86 7.27 -30.73
C THR A 309 -14.20 6.58 -30.59
N PHE A 310 -15.31 7.26 -30.86
CA PHE A 310 -16.63 6.63 -30.84
C PHE A 310 -16.72 5.48 -31.84
N VAL A 311 -16.27 5.70 -33.08
CA VAL A 311 -16.20 4.64 -34.10
C VAL A 311 -15.28 3.50 -33.66
N ASP A 312 -14.17 3.81 -33.00
CA ASP A 312 -13.29 2.79 -32.41
C ASP A 312 -13.98 2.01 -31.27
N ILE A 313 -14.96 2.57 -30.55
CA ILE A 313 -15.71 1.85 -29.52
C ILE A 313 -16.78 0.95 -30.17
N VAL A 314 -17.63 1.50 -31.04
CA VAL A 314 -18.81 0.80 -31.58
C VAL A 314 -18.56 0.06 -32.89
N LYS A 315 -17.40 0.26 -33.52
CA LYS A 315 -16.95 -0.36 -34.80
C LYS A 315 -17.80 -0.02 -36.03
N VAL A 316 -18.75 0.89 -35.90
CA VAL A 316 -19.58 1.40 -36.98
C VAL A 316 -19.53 2.92 -37.00
N ARG A 317 -19.97 3.52 -38.10
CA ARG A 317 -20.02 4.98 -38.27
C ARG A 317 -21.47 5.45 -38.48
N PRO A 318 -22.27 5.60 -37.41
CA PRO A 318 -23.66 6.04 -37.53
C PRO A 318 -23.71 7.49 -38.02
N PRO A 319 -24.40 7.79 -39.13
CA PRO A 319 -24.43 9.15 -39.69
C PRO A 319 -24.98 10.21 -38.72
N ALA A 320 -25.95 9.86 -37.88
CA ALA A 320 -26.52 10.76 -36.88
C ALA A 320 -25.50 11.13 -35.79
N VAL A 321 -24.71 10.16 -35.31
CA VAL A 321 -23.64 10.42 -34.34
C VAL A 321 -22.52 11.28 -34.95
N MET A 322 -22.18 11.06 -36.23
CA MET A 322 -21.19 11.92 -36.91
C MET A 322 -21.68 13.37 -37.03
N LYS A 323 -22.98 13.56 -37.26
CA LYS A 323 -23.60 14.90 -37.25
C LYS A 323 -23.62 15.53 -35.87
N PHE A 324 -23.78 14.75 -34.79
CA PHE A 324 -23.68 15.23 -33.42
C PHE A 324 -22.28 15.83 -33.15
N PHE A 325 -21.21 15.09 -33.47
CA PHE A 325 -19.85 15.61 -33.28
C PHE A 325 -19.55 16.85 -34.11
N ALA A 326 -20.09 16.95 -35.33
CA ALA A 326 -19.90 18.10 -36.20
C ALA A 326 -20.49 19.43 -35.66
N GLN A 327 -21.29 19.39 -34.59
CA GLN A 327 -21.82 20.58 -33.93
C GLN A 327 -20.81 21.23 -32.96
N TYR A 328 -19.77 20.50 -32.57
CA TYR A 328 -18.73 20.98 -31.66
C TYR A 328 -17.55 21.56 -32.46
N PRO A 329 -16.98 22.72 -32.06
CA PRO A 329 -15.93 23.42 -32.81
C PRO A 329 -14.71 22.56 -33.18
N ASP A 330 -14.34 21.63 -32.29
CA ASP A 330 -13.21 20.71 -32.47
C ASP A 330 -13.64 19.27 -32.77
N GLY A 331 -14.94 19.01 -32.93
CA GLY A 331 -15.48 17.66 -33.09
C GLY A 331 -15.41 16.79 -31.82
N ILE A 332 -15.20 17.43 -30.65
CA ILE A 332 -15.06 16.78 -29.34
C ILE A 332 -16.22 17.20 -28.45
N ALA A 333 -16.93 16.21 -27.89
CA ALA A 333 -18.02 16.40 -26.94
C ALA A 333 -17.69 15.73 -25.60
N SER A 334 -18.38 16.09 -24.52
CA SER A 334 -18.27 15.30 -23.30
C SER A 334 -18.96 13.94 -23.49
N GLY A 335 -18.44 12.91 -22.82
CA GLY A 335 -19.04 11.58 -22.90
C GLY A 335 -20.46 11.54 -22.33
N ARG A 336 -20.77 12.43 -21.37
CA ARG A 336 -22.12 12.58 -20.80
C ARG A 336 -23.12 13.15 -21.80
N GLU A 337 -22.77 14.23 -22.52
CA GLU A 337 -23.63 14.79 -23.56
C GLU A 337 -23.91 13.75 -24.67
N LEU A 338 -22.89 12.99 -25.07
CA LEU A 338 -23.07 11.93 -26.05
C LEU A 338 -23.97 10.81 -25.51
N ALA A 339 -23.76 10.38 -24.26
CA ALA A 339 -24.56 9.32 -23.63
C ALA A 339 -26.04 9.71 -23.53
N ASP A 340 -26.33 10.98 -23.19
CA ASP A 340 -27.68 11.52 -23.08
C ASP A 340 -28.36 11.63 -24.46
N ALA A 341 -27.62 11.99 -25.50
CA ALA A 341 -28.12 12.11 -26.87
C ALA A 341 -28.25 10.76 -27.60
N LEU A 342 -27.46 9.75 -27.21
CA LEU A 342 -27.34 8.48 -27.94
C LEU A 342 -28.66 7.78 -28.25
N PRO A 343 -29.67 7.75 -27.36
CA PRO A 343 -30.96 7.11 -27.64
C PRO A 343 -31.73 7.69 -28.82
N ASP A 344 -31.51 8.97 -29.15
CA ASP A 344 -32.12 9.63 -30.31
C ASP A 344 -31.24 9.51 -31.57
N LEU A 345 -29.96 9.16 -31.40
CA LEU A 345 -28.97 9.08 -32.48
C LEU A 345 -28.81 7.67 -33.05
N MET A 346 -29.18 6.62 -32.31
CA MET A 346 -29.03 5.22 -32.72
C MET A 346 -30.27 4.41 -32.38
N ASP A 347 -30.72 3.57 -33.32
CA ASP A 347 -31.81 2.66 -33.05
C ASP A 347 -31.35 1.39 -32.29
N ARG A 348 -32.31 0.69 -31.67
CA ARG A 348 -32.02 -0.53 -30.90
C ARG A 348 -31.47 -1.67 -31.77
N ARG A 349 -31.85 -1.74 -33.05
CA ARG A 349 -31.44 -2.83 -33.96
C ARG A 349 -29.97 -2.68 -34.33
N GLU A 350 -29.53 -1.46 -34.65
CA GLU A 350 -28.13 -1.13 -34.95
C GLU A 350 -27.21 -1.61 -33.82
N ILE A 351 -27.59 -1.38 -32.56
CA ILE A 351 -26.79 -1.79 -31.39
C ILE A 351 -26.79 -3.29 -31.20
N THR A 352 -27.95 -3.93 -31.40
CA THR A 352 -28.04 -5.39 -31.30
C THR A 352 -27.19 -6.08 -32.36
N ASP A 353 -27.12 -5.52 -33.57
CA ASP A 353 -26.30 -6.02 -34.67
C ASP A 353 -24.80 -5.82 -34.41
N ILE A 354 -24.41 -4.64 -33.90
CA ILE A 354 -23.04 -4.36 -33.46
C ILE A 354 -22.61 -5.35 -32.37
N ALA A 355 -23.45 -5.49 -31.34
CA ALA A 355 -23.21 -6.39 -30.22
C ALA A 355 -23.07 -7.84 -30.71
N ALA A 356 -23.96 -8.30 -31.60
CA ALA A 356 -23.87 -9.64 -32.21
C ALA A 356 -22.57 -9.87 -32.97
N GLY A 357 -22.14 -8.89 -33.77
CA GLY A 357 -20.85 -8.95 -34.46
C GLY A 357 -19.67 -9.06 -33.50
N VAL A 358 -19.64 -8.23 -32.45
CA VAL A 358 -18.59 -8.26 -31.42
C VAL A 358 -18.59 -9.58 -30.64
N ARG A 359 -19.77 -10.09 -30.22
CA ARG A 359 -19.89 -11.39 -29.53
C ARG A 359 -19.35 -12.53 -30.37
N ALA A 360 -19.73 -12.60 -31.65
CA ALA A 360 -19.30 -13.69 -32.53
C ALA A 360 -17.77 -13.74 -32.67
N ARG A 361 -17.13 -12.57 -32.83
CA ARG A 361 -15.66 -12.46 -32.92
C ARG A 361 -14.98 -12.79 -31.59
N LEU A 362 -15.54 -12.32 -30.46
CA LEU A 362 -15.05 -12.66 -29.12
C LEU A 362 -15.15 -14.18 -28.84
N LEU A 363 -16.27 -14.82 -29.14
CA LEU A 363 -16.42 -16.27 -28.96
C LEU A 363 -15.48 -17.07 -29.85
N THR A 364 -15.24 -16.61 -31.09
CA THR A 364 -14.24 -17.22 -31.98
C THR A 364 -12.84 -17.13 -31.37
N TYR A 365 -12.47 -15.97 -30.82
CA TYR A 365 -11.23 -15.77 -30.09
C TYR A 365 -11.11 -16.71 -28.87
N LEU A 366 -12.15 -16.79 -28.03
CA LEU A 366 -12.16 -17.66 -26.85
C LEU A 366 -11.98 -19.13 -27.21
N ARG A 367 -12.67 -19.63 -28.24
CA ARG A 367 -12.51 -21.02 -28.72
C ARG A 367 -11.12 -21.32 -29.28
N ALA A 368 -10.49 -20.33 -29.91
CA ALA A 368 -9.14 -20.47 -30.43
C ALA A 368 -8.07 -20.50 -29.32
N HIS A 369 -8.29 -19.79 -28.21
CA HIS A 369 -7.28 -19.59 -27.16
C HIS A 369 -7.49 -20.44 -25.91
N ILE A 370 -8.73 -20.84 -25.60
CA ILE A 370 -9.03 -21.72 -24.47
C ILE A 370 -9.15 -23.14 -25.00
N ARG A 371 -8.20 -23.99 -24.61
CA ARG A 371 -8.20 -25.42 -24.95
C ARG A 371 -9.49 -26.09 -24.47
N ASP A 372 -10.16 -26.79 -25.37
CA ASP A 372 -11.43 -27.49 -25.11
C ASP A 372 -12.51 -26.59 -24.50
N PHE A 373 -12.63 -25.35 -25.00
CA PHE A 373 -13.61 -24.37 -24.51
C PHE A 373 -15.04 -24.92 -24.48
N ASP A 374 -15.54 -25.49 -25.58
CA ASP A 374 -16.90 -26.04 -25.64
C ASP A 374 -17.05 -27.34 -24.81
N GLY A 375 -15.94 -27.96 -24.42
CA GLY A 375 -15.91 -29.13 -23.54
C GLY A 375 -15.77 -28.80 -22.06
N CYS A 376 -15.45 -27.57 -21.66
CA CYS A 376 -15.36 -27.25 -20.24
C CYS A 376 -16.76 -27.04 -19.63
N THR A 377 -16.89 -27.30 -18.33
CA THR A 377 -18.12 -27.00 -17.56
C THR A 377 -17.96 -25.73 -16.74
N ASP A 378 -16.72 -25.36 -16.43
CA ASP A 378 -16.36 -24.31 -15.50
C ASP A 378 -15.15 -23.56 -16.05
N LEU A 379 -15.25 -22.24 -16.11
CA LEU A 379 -14.16 -21.35 -16.53
C LEU A 379 -13.77 -20.44 -15.38
N ILE A 380 -12.55 -20.62 -14.87
CA ILE A 380 -11.95 -19.69 -13.92
C ILE A 380 -11.42 -18.47 -14.68
N LEU A 381 -11.84 -17.28 -14.27
CA LEU A 381 -11.34 -16.00 -14.76
C LEU A 381 -10.41 -15.40 -13.72
N VAL A 382 -9.13 -15.28 -14.06
CA VAL A 382 -8.10 -14.74 -13.17
C VAL A 382 -7.76 -13.31 -13.56
N ASP A 383 -7.80 -12.39 -12.61
CA ASP A 383 -7.45 -10.98 -12.81
C ASP A 383 -6.93 -10.35 -11.51
N LEU A 384 -6.28 -9.20 -11.60
CA LEU A 384 -6.01 -8.34 -10.45
C LEU A 384 -7.27 -7.59 -9.98
N GLY A 385 -8.21 -7.39 -10.91
CA GLY A 385 -9.36 -6.48 -10.84
C GLY A 385 -10.43 -6.82 -9.80
N TYR A 386 -11.32 -5.85 -9.56
CA TYR A 386 -12.03 -5.73 -8.27
C TYR A 386 -13.54 -6.00 -8.34
N SER A 387 -14.18 -5.68 -9.46
CA SER A 387 -15.65 -5.61 -9.56
C SER A 387 -16.26 -6.62 -10.54
N ALA A 388 -15.47 -7.59 -11.01
CA ALA A 388 -15.92 -8.67 -11.90
C ALA A 388 -16.62 -8.20 -13.20
N SER A 389 -16.33 -7.00 -13.72
CA SER A 389 -17.06 -6.44 -14.86
C SER A 389 -16.98 -7.29 -16.12
N VAL A 390 -15.82 -7.89 -16.41
CA VAL A 390 -15.64 -8.80 -17.55
C VAL A 390 -16.42 -10.09 -17.34
N GLN A 391 -16.39 -10.66 -16.13
CA GLN A 391 -17.19 -11.85 -15.78
C GLN A 391 -18.68 -11.62 -16.00
N LYS A 392 -19.24 -10.52 -15.48
CA LYS A 392 -20.66 -10.18 -15.66
C LYS A 392 -21.03 -10.00 -17.14
N SER A 393 -20.15 -9.36 -17.90
CA SER A 393 -20.34 -9.18 -19.35
C SER A 393 -20.33 -10.52 -20.08
N LEU A 394 -19.39 -11.42 -19.73
CA LEU A 394 -19.30 -12.76 -20.31
C LEU A 394 -20.51 -13.62 -19.93
N ARG A 395 -21.03 -13.54 -18.70
CA ARG A 395 -22.25 -14.24 -18.30
C ARG A 395 -23.42 -13.88 -19.20
N ARG A 396 -23.66 -12.58 -19.42
CA ARG A 396 -24.70 -12.08 -20.34
C ARG A 396 -24.50 -12.59 -21.78
N ILE A 397 -23.26 -12.63 -22.26
CA ILE A 397 -22.93 -13.18 -23.58
C ILE A 397 -23.24 -14.67 -23.63
N PHE A 398 -22.84 -15.43 -22.61
CA PHE A 398 -23.04 -16.87 -22.56
C PHE A 398 -24.52 -17.25 -22.50
N ASP A 399 -25.33 -16.51 -21.72
CA ASP A 399 -26.78 -16.73 -21.65
C ASP A 399 -27.44 -16.53 -23.02
N ARG A 400 -27.03 -15.50 -23.76
CA ARG A 400 -27.54 -15.22 -25.11
C ARG A 400 -27.18 -16.29 -26.13
N GLU A 401 -26.02 -16.91 -25.97
CA GLU A 401 -25.47 -17.90 -26.88
C GLU A 401 -25.79 -19.34 -26.45
N GLY A 402 -26.55 -19.50 -25.35
CA GLY A 402 -26.89 -20.81 -24.79
C GLY A 402 -25.69 -21.57 -24.20
N ILE A 403 -24.60 -20.87 -23.86
CA ILE A 403 -23.39 -21.44 -23.28
C ILE A 403 -23.60 -21.63 -21.77
N ARG A 404 -23.54 -22.89 -21.32
CA ARG A 404 -23.78 -23.28 -19.91
C ARG A 404 -22.53 -23.36 -19.04
N ILE A 405 -21.39 -22.88 -19.55
CA ILE A 405 -20.14 -22.81 -18.77
C ILE A 405 -20.39 -21.88 -17.57
N ARG A 406 -20.11 -22.36 -16.36
CA ARG A 406 -20.13 -21.55 -15.12
C ARG A 406 -18.87 -20.72 -15.03
N LEU A 407 -19.00 -19.45 -14.64
CA LEU A 407 -17.87 -18.54 -14.49
C LEU A 407 -17.46 -18.43 -13.02
N HIS A 408 -16.16 -18.55 -12.78
CA HIS A 408 -15.57 -18.40 -11.45
C HIS A 408 -14.50 -17.31 -11.46
N GLY A 409 -14.84 -16.12 -10.97
CA GLY A 409 -13.87 -15.05 -10.77
C GLY A 409 -12.91 -15.37 -9.63
N THR A 410 -11.60 -15.29 -9.89
CA THR A 410 -10.54 -15.49 -8.90
C THR A 410 -9.60 -14.29 -8.98
N TYR A 411 -9.72 -13.39 -8.01
CA TYR A 411 -9.12 -12.06 -8.08
C TYR A 411 -8.03 -11.86 -7.02
N LEU A 412 -7.05 -11.00 -7.31
CA LEU A 412 -6.04 -10.65 -6.29
C LEU A 412 -6.64 -9.78 -5.19
N LEU A 413 -7.36 -8.72 -5.56
CA LEU A 413 -8.11 -7.85 -4.66
C LEU A 413 -9.56 -7.73 -5.17
N THR A 414 -10.53 -7.62 -4.26
CA THR A 414 -11.95 -7.56 -4.65
C THR A 414 -12.65 -6.31 -4.14
N LEU A 415 -13.77 -5.94 -4.74
CA LEU A 415 -14.83 -5.12 -4.15
C LEU A 415 -16.01 -6.07 -3.98
N ASP A 416 -16.02 -6.80 -2.87
CA ASP A 416 -16.94 -7.90 -2.60
C ASP A 416 -18.42 -7.49 -2.70
N ASP A 417 -18.76 -6.23 -2.40
CA ASP A 417 -20.09 -5.65 -2.60
C ASP A 417 -20.50 -5.56 -4.08
N ALA A 418 -19.53 -5.57 -5.00
CA ALA A 418 -19.78 -5.64 -6.44
C ALA A 418 -20.08 -7.07 -6.93
N PHE A 419 -20.20 -8.08 -6.06
CA PHE A 419 -20.51 -9.46 -6.45
C PHE A 419 -21.98 -9.86 -6.26
N ASP A 420 -22.80 -8.99 -5.66
CA ASP A 420 -24.23 -9.25 -5.39
C ASP A 420 -25.07 -9.46 -6.66
N ASP A 421 -24.62 -8.97 -7.81
CA ASP A 421 -25.26 -9.07 -9.13
C ASP A 421 -24.62 -10.13 -10.04
N ILE A 422 -23.73 -10.98 -9.51
CA ILE A 422 -23.24 -12.17 -10.22
C ILE A 422 -24.35 -13.23 -10.23
N ALA A 423 -24.46 -13.97 -11.34
CA ALA A 423 -25.48 -15.01 -11.48
C ALA A 423 -25.32 -16.12 -10.43
N ASP A 424 -26.43 -16.70 -9.97
CA ASP A 424 -26.47 -17.70 -8.89
C ASP A 424 -25.59 -18.94 -9.15
N ASP A 425 -25.43 -19.33 -10.41
CA ASP A 425 -24.60 -20.49 -10.82
C ASP A 425 -23.11 -20.15 -10.97
N ASP A 426 -22.76 -18.86 -11.00
CA ASP A 426 -21.40 -18.34 -11.07
C ASP A 426 -20.85 -18.05 -9.65
N THR A 427 -19.55 -17.83 -9.52
CA THR A 427 -18.96 -17.38 -8.23
C THR A 427 -17.87 -16.34 -8.45
N ALA A 428 -17.54 -15.57 -7.41
CA ALA A 428 -16.36 -14.72 -7.38
C ALA A 428 -15.70 -14.72 -6.00
N GLU A 429 -14.39 -14.79 -5.96
CA GLU A 429 -13.60 -14.75 -4.72
C GLU A 429 -12.27 -14.01 -4.92
N GLY A 430 -11.79 -13.41 -3.83
CA GLY A 430 -10.53 -12.67 -3.80
C GLY A 430 -9.53 -13.28 -2.82
N LEU A 431 -8.24 -13.29 -3.20
CA LEU A 431 -7.17 -13.56 -2.24
C LEU A 431 -7.22 -12.54 -1.10
N ILE A 432 -7.33 -11.25 -1.44
CA ILE A 432 -7.49 -10.14 -0.50
C ILE A 432 -8.96 -9.66 -0.57
N SER A 433 -9.80 -10.27 0.26
CA SER A 433 -11.25 -10.02 0.38
C SER A 433 -11.61 -9.28 1.67
N ASP A 434 -12.90 -8.97 1.87
CA ASP A 434 -13.40 -8.36 3.11
C ASP A 434 -13.27 -9.26 4.36
N ARG A 435 -12.95 -10.54 4.14
CA ARG A 435 -12.63 -11.49 5.23
C ARG A 435 -11.17 -11.44 5.65
N VAL A 436 -10.31 -10.82 4.84
CA VAL A 436 -8.86 -10.70 5.07
C VAL A 436 -8.54 -9.34 5.66
N VAL A 437 -9.06 -8.28 5.05
CA VAL A 437 -8.92 -6.89 5.49
C VAL A 437 -10.29 -6.22 5.51
N THR A 438 -10.43 -5.09 6.21
CA THR A 438 -11.71 -4.38 6.24
C THR A 438 -12.07 -3.77 4.87
N PRO A 439 -13.36 -3.55 4.56
CA PRO A 439 -13.79 -2.91 3.31
C PRO A 439 -13.16 -1.53 3.07
N HIS A 440 -12.90 -0.77 4.15
CA HIS A 440 -12.25 0.54 4.07
C HIS A 440 -10.78 0.42 3.63
N VAL A 441 -10.02 -0.48 4.25
CA VAL A 441 -8.64 -0.80 3.85
C VAL A 441 -8.59 -1.26 2.40
N LYS A 442 -9.51 -2.11 1.99
CA LYS A 442 -9.58 -2.65 0.63
C LYS A 442 -9.79 -1.54 -0.42
N ARG A 443 -10.75 -0.63 -0.18
CA ARG A 443 -10.96 0.55 -1.04
C ARG A 443 -9.72 1.45 -1.10
N MET A 444 -8.99 1.55 0.01
CA MET A 444 -7.73 2.31 0.06
C MET A 444 -6.61 1.66 -0.77
N LEU A 445 -6.46 0.34 -0.71
CA LEU A 445 -5.50 -0.39 -1.56
C LEU A 445 -5.85 -0.21 -3.04
N ILE A 446 -7.14 -0.33 -3.38
CA ILE A 446 -7.65 -0.15 -4.74
C ILE A 446 -7.42 1.27 -5.25
N ARG A 447 -7.55 2.31 -4.40
CA ARG A 447 -7.24 3.70 -4.78
C ARG A 447 -5.80 3.90 -5.29
N ASN A 448 -4.90 2.99 -4.92
CA ASN A 448 -3.46 3.04 -5.21
C ASN A 448 -3.00 1.93 -6.17
N VAL A 449 -3.92 1.12 -6.69
CA VAL A 449 -3.59 -0.13 -7.39
C VAL A 449 -3.06 0.06 -8.81
N ALA A 450 -3.24 1.24 -9.40
CA ALA A 450 -2.71 1.58 -10.72
C ALA A 450 -1.20 1.31 -10.83
N LEU A 451 -0.45 1.46 -9.72
CA LEU A 451 0.96 1.07 -9.65
C LEU A 451 1.13 -0.44 -9.92
N LEU A 452 0.35 -1.28 -9.26
CA LEU A 452 0.40 -2.73 -9.44
C LEU A 452 0.01 -3.14 -10.87
N GLU A 453 -1.04 -2.54 -11.41
CA GLU A 453 -1.47 -2.75 -12.81
C GLU A 453 -0.31 -2.46 -13.79
N GLN A 454 0.42 -1.34 -13.60
CA GLN A 454 1.57 -1.00 -14.45
C GLN A 454 2.77 -1.95 -14.30
N LEU A 455 2.91 -2.64 -13.17
CA LEU A 455 3.99 -3.62 -12.98
C LEU A 455 3.61 -5.00 -13.54
N CYS A 456 2.33 -5.35 -13.54
CA CYS A 456 1.84 -6.66 -13.95
C CYS A 456 1.42 -6.75 -15.42
N CYS A 457 1.16 -5.62 -16.07
CA CYS A 457 0.64 -5.53 -17.43
C CYS A 457 1.55 -6.10 -18.52
N SER A 458 0.92 -6.48 -19.64
CA SER A 458 1.60 -6.72 -20.92
C SER A 458 2.29 -5.47 -21.47
N ARG A 459 3.31 -5.70 -22.31
CA ARG A 459 3.99 -4.67 -23.12
C ARG A 459 3.21 -4.31 -24.39
N GLU A 460 2.14 -5.06 -24.66
CA GLU A 460 1.26 -4.84 -25.80
C GLU A 460 0.11 -3.93 -25.39
N GLY A 461 -0.42 -3.18 -26.36
CA GLY A 461 -1.58 -2.32 -26.13
C GLY A 461 -2.86 -3.11 -25.89
N SER A 462 -3.89 -2.41 -25.39
CA SER A 462 -5.18 -3.03 -25.06
C SER A 462 -5.85 -3.68 -26.26
N ALA A 463 -6.56 -4.78 -26.03
CA ALA A 463 -7.42 -5.39 -27.04
C ALA A 463 -8.50 -4.41 -27.51
N ARG A 464 -8.55 -4.21 -28.82
CA ARG A 464 -9.49 -3.33 -29.53
C ARG A 464 -10.63 -4.12 -30.15
N ASP A 465 -10.35 -5.28 -30.75
CA ASP A 465 -11.30 -6.18 -31.42
C ASP A 465 -10.61 -7.54 -31.68
N TYR A 466 -11.27 -8.45 -32.40
CA TYR A 466 -10.71 -9.74 -32.83
C TYR A 466 -10.95 -9.97 -34.32
N ARG A 467 -10.06 -10.74 -34.98
CA ARG A 467 -10.23 -11.16 -36.38
C ARG A 467 -9.63 -12.55 -36.56
N ASP A 468 -10.40 -13.46 -37.15
CA ASP A 468 -10.00 -14.85 -37.44
C ASP A 468 -9.46 -15.62 -36.22
N GLY A 469 -9.95 -15.25 -35.02
CA GLY A 469 -9.50 -15.84 -33.76
C GLY A 469 -8.31 -15.13 -33.12
N ASP A 470 -7.69 -14.14 -33.76
CA ASP A 470 -6.58 -13.35 -33.23
C ASP A 470 -7.04 -12.00 -32.66
N VAL A 471 -6.28 -11.46 -31.71
CA VAL A 471 -6.54 -10.13 -31.12
C VAL A 471 -6.01 -9.00 -31.99
N LEU A 472 -6.81 -7.95 -32.13
CA LEU A 472 -6.40 -6.66 -32.70
C LEU A 472 -6.17 -5.68 -31.55
N ARG A 473 -5.00 -5.05 -31.50
CA ARG A 473 -4.59 -4.20 -30.36
C ARG A 473 -4.53 -2.72 -30.72
N GLU A 474 -4.69 -1.87 -29.71
CA GLU A 474 -4.38 -0.44 -29.78
C GLU A 474 -2.86 -0.23 -29.70
N GLY A 475 -2.38 0.95 -30.10
CA GLY A 475 -0.99 1.34 -29.90
C GLY A 475 -0.71 1.63 -28.42
N ASP A 476 0.34 1.03 -27.87
CA ASP A 476 0.78 1.30 -26.50
C ASP A 476 1.44 2.69 -26.41
N GLN A 477 0.89 3.55 -25.55
CA GLN A 477 1.37 4.93 -25.37
C GLN A 477 2.45 5.04 -24.29
N ARG A 478 2.75 3.96 -23.56
CA ARG A 478 3.66 4.03 -22.41
C ARG A 478 5.11 4.14 -22.85
N PRO A 479 5.93 4.92 -22.13
CA PRO A 479 7.34 5.07 -22.47
C PRO A 479 8.09 3.72 -22.43
N ALA A 480 9.03 3.53 -23.38
CA ALA A 480 9.85 2.31 -23.43
C ALA A 480 10.60 2.02 -22.12
N ALA A 481 11.04 3.06 -21.41
CA ALA A 481 11.67 2.94 -20.09
C ALA A 481 10.74 2.34 -19.03
N GLN A 482 9.46 2.73 -19.03
CA GLN A 482 8.44 2.15 -18.14
C GLN A 482 8.18 0.68 -18.46
N LEU A 483 8.11 0.32 -19.74
CA LEU A 483 7.95 -1.09 -20.17
C LEU A 483 9.17 -1.95 -19.81
N ALA A 484 10.38 -1.39 -19.90
CA ALA A 484 11.61 -2.05 -19.48
C ALA A 484 11.64 -2.27 -17.96
N LEU A 485 11.30 -1.24 -17.19
CA LEU A 485 11.17 -1.31 -15.73
C LEU A 485 10.18 -2.41 -15.29
N ALA A 486 8.97 -2.42 -15.87
CA ALA A 486 7.98 -3.45 -15.57
C ALA A 486 8.49 -4.86 -15.92
N ALA A 487 9.16 -5.03 -17.07
CA ALA A 487 9.71 -6.33 -17.47
C ALA A 487 10.80 -6.84 -16.51
N GLU A 488 11.63 -5.94 -15.97
CA GLU A 488 12.67 -6.28 -15.00
C GLU A 488 12.06 -6.69 -13.64
N VAL A 489 11.04 -5.96 -13.19
CA VAL A 489 10.23 -6.32 -12.01
C VAL A 489 9.55 -7.69 -12.19
N GLN A 490 8.97 -7.95 -13.36
CA GLN A 490 8.37 -9.26 -13.68
C GLN A 490 9.43 -10.38 -13.68
N SER A 491 10.64 -10.08 -14.16
CA SER A 491 11.74 -11.04 -14.16
C SER A 491 12.17 -11.42 -12.73
N GLY A 492 12.26 -10.44 -11.82
CA GLY A 492 12.49 -10.69 -10.40
C GLY A 492 11.39 -11.54 -9.74
N THR A 493 10.13 -11.27 -10.10
CA THR A 493 8.97 -12.04 -9.63
C THR A 493 9.10 -13.52 -10.04
N LEU A 494 9.42 -13.78 -11.31
CA LEU A 494 9.59 -15.15 -11.82
C LEU A 494 10.81 -15.85 -11.22
N ALA A 495 11.88 -15.11 -10.93
CA ALA A 495 13.04 -15.63 -10.21
C ALA A 495 12.66 -16.10 -8.79
N TYR A 496 11.84 -15.33 -8.07
CA TYR A 496 11.33 -15.72 -6.76
C TYR A 496 10.52 -17.02 -6.83
N VAL A 497 9.59 -17.10 -7.78
CA VAL A 497 8.72 -18.26 -7.98
C VAL A 497 9.53 -19.51 -8.34
N SER A 498 10.50 -19.37 -9.26
CA SER A 498 11.41 -20.45 -9.64
C SER A 498 12.22 -20.96 -8.45
N ARG A 499 12.82 -20.04 -7.68
CA ARG A 499 13.66 -20.39 -6.53
C ARG A 499 12.85 -20.99 -5.37
N THR A 500 11.62 -20.55 -5.19
CA THR A 500 10.70 -21.07 -4.16
C THR A 500 10.42 -22.56 -4.35
N ARG A 501 10.20 -23.01 -5.59
CA ARG A 501 9.96 -24.43 -5.90
C ARG A 501 11.12 -25.34 -5.51
N GLU A 502 12.34 -24.84 -5.57
CA GLU A 502 13.53 -25.58 -5.13
C GLU A 502 13.70 -25.53 -3.60
N LEU A 503 13.63 -24.32 -3.02
CA LEU A 503 14.03 -24.12 -1.63
C LEU A 503 12.94 -24.49 -0.63
N ALA A 504 11.67 -24.25 -0.92
CA ALA A 504 10.59 -24.48 0.05
C ALA A 504 10.49 -25.96 0.47
N PRO A 505 10.44 -26.95 -0.46
CA PRO A 505 10.45 -28.37 -0.08
C PRO A 505 11.76 -28.78 0.61
N ARG A 506 12.91 -28.27 0.12
CA ARG A 506 14.23 -28.61 0.66
C ARG A 506 14.39 -28.24 2.14
N TYR A 507 13.73 -27.18 2.60
CA TYR A 507 13.81 -26.71 3.98
C TYR A 507 12.50 -26.85 4.77
N GLY A 508 11.51 -27.59 4.24
CA GLY A 508 10.22 -27.80 4.90
C GLY A 508 9.43 -26.51 5.15
N LEU A 509 9.59 -25.51 4.27
CA LEU A 509 8.87 -24.24 4.34
C LEU A 509 7.56 -24.36 3.55
N GLN A 510 6.45 -23.89 4.11
CA GLN A 510 5.13 -24.00 3.48
C GLN A 510 4.36 -22.69 3.66
N PRO A 511 4.80 -21.59 3.01
CA PRO A 511 4.22 -20.25 3.19
C PRO A 511 2.74 -20.16 2.82
N ASP A 512 2.25 -21.12 2.04
CA ASP A 512 0.91 -21.27 1.49
C ASP A 512 0.09 -22.40 2.14
N ALA A 513 0.59 -23.05 3.21
CA ALA A 513 -0.13 -24.11 3.92
C ALA A 513 -1.44 -23.64 4.56
N ASP A 514 -1.45 -22.41 5.10
CA ASP A 514 -2.65 -21.76 5.62
C ASP A 514 -3.03 -20.61 4.66
N PRO A 515 -4.09 -20.76 3.85
CA PRO A 515 -4.52 -19.74 2.91
C PRO A 515 -4.88 -18.41 3.58
N ALA A 516 -5.39 -18.42 4.81
CA ALA A 516 -5.74 -17.20 5.54
C ALA A 516 -4.50 -16.45 6.00
N VAL A 517 -3.46 -17.17 6.46
CA VAL A 517 -2.15 -16.57 6.79
C VAL A 517 -1.48 -16.02 5.53
N ALA A 518 -1.46 -16.79 4.45
CA ALA A 518 -0.89 -16.38 3.17
C ALA A 518 -1.58 -15.13 2.61
N ALA A 519 -2.92 -15.06 2.64
CA ALA A 519 -3.69 -13.91 2.20
C ALA A 519 -3.38 -12.64 3.01
N ARG A 520 -3.30 -12.73 4.34
CA ARG A 520 -2.97 -11.58 5.21
C ARG A 520 -1.54 -11.08 4.97
N TRP A 521 -0.59 -11.99 4.77
CA TRP A 521 0.78 -11.58 4.42
C TRP A 521 0.89 -11.01 3.01
N ALA A 522 0.15 -11.54 2.03
CA ALA A 522 0.06 -10.94 0.71
C ALA A 522 -0.51 -9.52 0.80
N ALA A 523 -1.56 -9.31 1.59
CA ALA A 523 -2.13 -7.99 1.88
C ALA A 523 -1.12 -7.06 2.57
N ALA A 524 -0.32 -7.55 3.52
CA ALA A 524 0.68 -6.74 4.21
C ALA A 524 1.88 -6.36 3.31
N VAL A 525 2.37 -7.30 2.49
CA VAL A 525 3.47 -7.08 1.55
C VAL A 525 3.08 -6.08 0.46
N LEU A 526 1.91 -6.27 -0.15
CA LEU A 526 1.37 -5.33 -1.14
C LEU A 526 0.97 -4.01 -0.50
N GLY A 527 0.29 -4.03 0.66
CA GLY A 527 -0.10 -2.83 1.38
C GLY A 527 1.09 -1.96 1.78
N ARG A 528 2.22 -2.58 2.14
CA ARG A 528 3.46 -1.85 2.40
C ARG A 528 3.98 -1.13 1.15
N LEU A 529 3.94 -1.76 -0.02
CA LEU A 529 4.31 -1.09 -1.27
C LEU A 529 3.34 0.03 -1.63
N LEU A 530 2.04 -0.28 -1.60
CA LEU A 530 0.99 0.60 -2.10
C LEU A 530 0.71 1.77 -1.17
N LEU A 531 0.92 1.64 0.15
CA LEU A 531 0.56 2.64 1.15
C LEU A 531 1.77 3.26 1.88
N LEU A 532 2.88 2.55 2.00
CA LEU A 532 4.05 2.97 2.78
C LEU A 532 5.39 2.67 2.07
N PRO A 533 5.57 3.16 0.81
CA PRO A 533 6.80 2.96 0.06
C PRO A 533 8.02 3.57 0.78
N ASP A 534 9.21 3.06 0.47
CA ASP A 534 10.47 3.70 0.86
C ASP A 534 11.00 4.64 -0.23
N ASP A 535 12.03 5.42 0.10
CA ASP A 535 12.56 6.46 -0.78
C ASP A 535 13.16 5.86 -2.08
N ASP A 536 13.74 4.66 -1.98
CA ASP A 536 14.27 3.94 -3.14
C ASP A 536 13.14 3.53 -4.10
N GLU A 537 12.01 3.05 -3.56
CA GLU A 537 10.81 2.73 -4.35
C GLU A 537 10.16 3.98 -4.96
N LEU A 538 10.12 5.10 -4.24
CA LEU A 538 9.63 6.37 -4.77
C LEU A 538 10.49 6.87 -5.94
N ALA A 539 11.82 6.80 -5.80
CA ALA A 539 12.75 7.18 -6.86
C ALA A 539 12.62 6.25 -8.08
N LEU A 540 12.44 4.96 -7.86
CA LEU A 540 12.30 3.95 -8.92
C LEU A 540 10.97 4.07 -9.68
N LEU A 541 9.87 4.31 -8.98
CA LEU A 541 8.50 4.19 -9.51
C LEU A 541 7.84 5.53 -9.81
N GLY A 542 8.38 6.65 -9.32
CA GLY A 542 7.77 7.98 -9.42
C GLY A 542 7.60 8.50 -10.85
N GLY A 543 8.42 8.02 -11.80
CA GLY A 543 8.34 8.39 -13.22
C GLY A 543 7.27 7.64 -14.02
N ILE A 544 6.60 6.64 -13.44
CA ILE A 544 5.59 5.83 -14.12
C ILE A 544 4.33 6.67 -14.36
N LYS A 545 3.72 6.48 -15.54
CA LYS A 545 2.43 7.05 -15.88
C LYS A 545 1.39 5.96 -16.08
N HIS A 546 0.15 6.27 -15.74
CA HIS A 546 -1.01 5.43 -15.97
C HIS A 546 -1.72 5.85 -17.25
N ASP A 547 -2.09 4.85 -18.03
CA ASP A 547 -2.83 5.01 -19.26
C ASP A 547 -4.34 5.05 -18.96
N VAL A 548 -4.94 6.25 -19.04
CA VAL A 548 -6.37 6.48 -18.80
C VAL A 548 -7.15 6.19 -20.09
N ASN A 549 -7.09 4.94 -20.54
CA ASN A 549 -7.63 4.52 -21.83
C ASN A 549 -9.16 4.37 -21.78
N LEU A 550 -9.83 5.52 -21.83
CA LEU A 550 -11.27 5.69 -22.06
C LEU A 550 -11.53 6.48 -23.36
N GLY A 551 -10.59 6.43 -24.32
CA GLY A 551 -10.73 7.11 -25.60
C GLY A 551 -9.87 8.36 -25.80
N SER A 552 -8.86 8.59 -24.94
CA SER A 552 -7.85 9.64 -25.15
C SER A 552 -6.45 9.04 -25.06
N GLN A 553 -5.45 9.66 -25.71
CA GLN A 553 -4.03 9.29 -25.60
C GLN A 553 -3.36 9.87 -24.33
N ALA A 554 -4.15 10.33 -23.35
CA ALA A 554 -3.63 11.03 -22.18
C ALA A 554 -3.06 10.07 -21.14
N LEU A 555 -1.83 10.36 -20.68
CA LEU A 555 -1.19 9.66 -19.59
C LEU A 555 -1.31 10.47 -18.29
N ALA A 556 -1.85 9.86 -17.25
CA ALA A 556 -1.92 10.44 -15.90
C ALA A 556 -0.66 10.09 -15.10
N PRO A 557 -0.12 11.01 -14.27
CA PRO A 557 0.97 10.68 -13.36
C PRO A 557 0.51 9.66 -12.31
N LEU A 558 1.38 8.71 -11.95
CA LEU A 558 1.16 7.92 -10.73
C LEU A 558 1.35 8.80 -9.49
N LEU A 559 2.40 9.61 -9.46
CA LEU A 559 2.80 10.38 -8.28
C LEU A 559 2.79 11.88 -8.61
N ASP A 560 2.22 12.66 -7.71
CA ASP A 560 2.22 14.13 -7.72
C ASP A 560 2.18 14.64 -6.27
N ALA A 561 3.33 15.04 -5.74
CA ALA A 561 3.46 15.52 -4.36
C ALA A 561 2.88 16.94 -4.20
N ASP A 562 3.10 17.81 -5.19
CA ASP A 562 2.63 19.20 -5.16
C ASP A 562 1.10 19.24 -5.13
N PHE A 563 0.43 18.41 -5.93
CA PHE A 563 -1.03 18.26 -5.88
C PHE A 563 -1.54 17.91 -4.47
N VAL A 564 -0.90 16.96 -3.79
CA VAL A 564 -1.31 16.57 -2.43
C VAL A 564 -1.01 17.69 -1.44
N ASN A 565 0.13 18.36 -1.55
CA ASN A 565 0.45 19.52 -0.72
C ASN A 565 -0.61 20.60 -0.86
N ASP A 566 -1.02 20.92 -2.08
CA ASP A 566 -2.05 21.92 -2.36
C ASP A 566 -3.40 21.51 -1.78
N CYS A 567 -3.79 20.24 -1.91
CA CYS A 567 -4.99 19.70 -1.28
C CYS A 567 -4.92 19.79 0.26
N VAL A 568 -3.76 19.49 0.85
CA VAL A 568 -3.54 19.62 2.29
C VAL A 568 -3.68 21.08 2.71
N ILE A 569 -3.08 22.03 1.98
CA ILE A 569 -3.18 23.47 2.25
C ILE A 569 -4.65 23.94 2.18
N ALA A 570 -5.34 23.63 1.09
CA ALA A 570 -6.69 24.11 0.84
C ALA A 570 -7.71 23.52 1.84
N ARG A 571 -7.72 22.19 1.99
CA ARG A 571 -8.84 21.45 2.59
C ARG A 571 -8.47 20.56 3.79
N GLY A 572 -7.18 20.41 4.08
CA GLY A 572 -6.69 19.72 5.27
C GLY A 572 -6.32 18.27 4.97
N LEU A 573 -5.57 17.67 5.89
CA LEU A 573 -5.04 16.32 5.74
C LEU A 573 -6.13 15.28 5.43
N MET A 574 -7.22 15.30 6.19
CA MET A 574 -8.33 14.35 6.03
C MET A 574 -8.98 14.45 4.65
N SER A 575 -9.21 15.66 4.16
CA SER A 575 -9.78 15.90 2.82
C SER A 575 -8.80 15.53 1.71
N ALA A 576 -7.50 15.78 1.90
CA ALA A 576 -6.48 15.40 0.93
C ALA A 576 -6.36 13.87 0.80
N CYS A 577 -6.63 13.11 1.87
CA CYS A 577 -6.62 11.64 1.83
C CYS A 577 -7.72 11.06 0.90
N THR A 578 -8.77 11.84 0.59
CA THR A 578 -9.86 11.44 -0.31
C THR A 578 -9.78 12.12 -1.68
N ALA A 579 -8.64 12.71 -2.03
CA ALA A 579 -8.47 13.41 -3.30
C ALA A 579 -8.74 12.48 -4.51
N PRO A 580 -9.49 12.97 -5.52
CA PRO A 580 -9.80 12.18 -6.71
C PRO A 580 -8.54 11.90 -7.53
N ALA A 581 -8.62 10.95 -8.45
CA ALA A 581 -7.57 10.71 -9.44
C ALA A 581 -7.71 11.72 -10.61
N PRO A 582 -6.61 12.13 -11.26
CA PRO A 582 -5.21 11.88 -10.91
C PRO A 582 -4.75 12.70 -9.68
N PRO A 583 -3.65 12.31 -8.98
CA PRO A 583 -2.70 11.23 -9.28
C PRO A 583 -3.26 9.83 -8.99
N MET A 584 -2.68 8.82 -9.63
CA MET A 584 -3.16 7.43 -9.56
C MET A 584 -2.56 6.60 -8.41
N TRP A 585 -1.48 7.08 -7.78
CA TRP A 585 -0.82 6.51 -6.60
C TRP A 585 -0.72 7.58 -5.51
N LEU A 586 -1.87 7.86 -4.89
CA LEU A 586 -2.02 8.93 -3.90
C LEU A 586 -1.13 8.70 -2.66
N ALA A 587 -0.93 7.46 -2.24
CA ALA A 587 0.00 7.15 -1.14
C ALA A 587 1.45 7.51 -1.47
N GLY A 588 1.88 7.23 -2.71
CA GLY A 588 3.19 7.63 -3.20
C GLY A 588 3.36 9.14 -3.19
N SER A 589 2.32 9.89 -3.57
CA SER A 589 2.30 11.36 -3.44
C SER A 589 2.47 11.83 -1.99
N PHE A 590 1.75 11.23 -1.03
CA PHE A 590 1.92 11.55 0.39
C PHE A 590 3.33 11.20 0.90
N ALA A 591 3.90 10.07 0.44
CA ALA A 591 5.24 9.65 0.83
C ALA A 591 6.34 10.55 0.26
N ALA A 592 6.16 11.06 -0.97
CA ALA A 592 7.04 12.06 -1.55
C ALA A 592 7.00 13.42 -0.81
N LEU A 593 5.92 13.73 -0.07
CA LEU A 593 5.90 14.87 0.84
C LEU A 593 6.74 14.61 2.08
N SER A 594 6.48 13.50 2.78
CA SER A 594 7.37 12.97 3.82
C SER A 594 6.96 11.56 4.27
N PRO A 595 7.87 10.80 4.90
CA PRO A 595 7.53 9.53 5.53
C PRO A 595 6.40 9.63 6.58
N SER A 596 6.31 10.76 7.29
CA SER A 596 5.24 11.01 8.26
C SER A 596 3.87 11.15 7.57
N HIS A 597 3.80 11.86 6.44
CA HIS A 597 2.57 11.99 5.66
C HIS A 597 2.11 10.63 5.09
N ALA A 598 3.04 9.80 4.61
CA ALA A 598 2.74 8.42 4.21
C ALA A 598 2.10 7.60 5.35
N HIS A 599 2.66 7.71 6.55
CA HIS A 599 2.13 7.01 7.71
C HIS A 599 0.74 7.51 8.11
N LEU A 600 0.50 8.82 8.09
CA LEU A 600 -0.82 9.40 8.36
C LEU A 600 -1.86 8.96 7.32
N TYR A 601 -1.50 8.94 6.03
CA TYR A 601 -2.36 8.40 4.97
C TYR A 601 -2.67 6.91 5.19
N THR A 602 -1.69 6.13 5.62
CA THR A 602 -1.89 4.71 5.98
C THR A 602 -2.85 4.57 7.17
N LEU A 603 -2.72 5.39 8.21
CA LEU A 603 -3.64 5.40 9.36
C LEU A 603 -5.06 5.80 8.94
N PHE A 604 -5.21 6.75 8.01
CA PHE A 604 -6.50 7.09 7.41
C PHE A 604 -7.11 5.87 6.71
N GLY A 605 -6.31 5.16 5.92
CA GLY A 605 -6.69 3.92 5.22
C GLY A 605 -7.07 2.77 6.14
N ALA A 606 -6.52 2.73 7.36
CA ALA A 606 -6.85 1.76 8.39
C ALA A 606 -8.01 2.22 9.31
N ASN A 607 -8.64 3.37 9.03
CA ASN A 607 -9.64 4.02 9.89
C ASN A 607 -9.14 4.26 11.32
N ARG A 608 -7.86 4.62 11.46
CA ARG A 608 -7.16 4.90 12.73
C ARG A 608 -6.73 6.37 12.86
N LEU A 609 -7.11 7.23 11.92
CA LEU A 609 -6.79 8.65 11.93
C LEU A 609 -8.01 9.48 12.39
N PRO A 610 -8.07 9.89 13.67
CA PRO A 610 -9.24 10.58 14.22
C PRO A 610 -9.33 12.03 13.73
N ALA A 611 -10.49 12.38 13.17
CA ALA A 611 -10.71 13.69 12.55
C ALA A 611 -10.60 14.86 13.54
N ASN A 612 -10.90 14.68 14.82
CA ASN A 612 -10.78 15.75 15.82
C ASN A 612 -9.32 16.04 16.23
N VAL A 613 -8.39 15.11 15.99
CA VAL A 613 -6.95 15.31 16.25
C VAL A 613 -6.28 15.98 15.07
N PHE A 614 -6.63 15.55 13.85
CA PHE A 614 -6.02 16.03 12.60
C PHE A 614 -6.84 17.06 11.84
N GLY A 615 -8.00 17.44 12.38
CA GLY A 615 -8.85 18.50 11.88
C GLY A 615 -8.31 19.89 12.25
N GLU A 616 -9.16 20.88 12.04
CA GLU A 616 -8.86 22.28 12.30
C GLU A 616 -9.60 22.76 13.55
N ALA A 617 -8.94 23.61 14.33
CA ALA A 617 -9.55 24.27 15.47
C ALA A 617 -9.26 25.77 15.42
N LEU A 618 -10.29 26.58 15.67
CA LEU A 618 -10.17 28.03 15.68
C LEU A 618 -9.17 28.47 16.75
N CYS A 619 -8.12 29.21 16.36
CA CYS A 619 -7.10 29.70 17.27
C CYS A 619 -7.02 31.23 17.33
N GLY A 620 -7.74 31.92 16.44
CA GLY A 620 -7.72 33.38 16.39
C GLY A 620 -8.50 33.97 15.22
N THR A 621 -8.37 35.29 15.07
CA THR A 621 -8.83 36.06 13.91
C THR A 621 -7.71 36.99 13.45
N LEU A 622 -7.64 37.34 12.16
CA LEU A 622 -6.67 38.27 11.59
C LEU A 622 -7.41 39.30 10.73
N GLN A 623 -7.05 40.58 10.85
CA GLN A 623 -7.54 41.62 9.93
C GLN A 623 -6.73 41.60 8.65
N VAL A 624 -7.38 41.37 7.51
CA VAL A 624 -6.77 41.30 6.18
C VAL A 624 -7.22 42.51 5.35
N GLY A 625 -6.28 43.17 4.67
CA GLY A 625 -6.60 44.28 3.77
C GLY A 625 -7.04 43.77 2.40
N LEU A 626 -8.17 44.23 1.89
CA LEU A 626 -8.65 43.94 0.54
C LEU A 626 -8.67 45.23 -0.27
N PHE A 627 -7.97 45.24 -1.41
CA PHE A 627 -7.87 46.41 -2.28
C PHE A 627 -8.56 46.13 -3.60
N ASP A 628 -9.56 46.93 -3.95
CA ASP A 628 -10.25 46.83 -5.24
C ASP A 628 -9.42 47.39 -6.40
N ARG A 629 -9.91 47.22 -7.63
CA ARG A 629 -9.26 47.74 -8.85
C ARG A 629 -9.18 49.27 -8.93
N ASN A 630 -9.98 49.98 -8.12
CA ASN A 630 -9.99 51.44 -8.05
C ASN A 630 -9.07 51.97 -6.93
N GLY A 631 -8.42 51.08 -6.18
CA GLY A 631 -7.54 51.43 -5.06
C GLY A 631 -8.27 51.68 -3.73
N GLN A 632 -9.58 51.38 -3.64
CA GLN A 632 -10.33 51.44 -2.39
C GLN A 632 -9.96 50.24 -1.52
N ALA A 633 -9.62 50.51 -0.26
CA ALA A 633 -9.22 49.50 0.71
C ALA A 633 -10.34 49.22 1.71
N SER A 634 -10.59 47.94 2.01
CA SER A 634 -11.36 47.50 3.19
C SER A 634 -10.52 46.60 4.08
N LEU A 635 -10.87 46.52 5.37
CA LEU A 635 -10.30 45.58 6.32
C LEU A 635 -11.36 44.53 6.66
N GLU A 636 -11.04 43.27 6.45
CA GLU A 636 -11.94 42.14 6.73
C GLU A 636 -11.34 41.23 7.80
N ALA A 637 -12.18 40.81 8.75
CA ALA A 637 -11.80 39.86 9.78
C ALA A 637 -11.85 38.43 9.22
N VAL A 638 -10.71 37.73 9.23
CA VAL A 638 -10.59 36.34 8.77
C VAL A 638 -10.25 35.43 9.94
N SER A 639 -10.97 34.32 10.08
CA SER A 639 -10.67 33.30 11.09
C SER A 639 -9.34 32.60 10.80
N VAL A 640 -8.57 32.37 11.86
CA VAL A 640 -7.31 31.64 11.84
C VAL A 640 -7.51 30.32 12.57
N TYR A 641 -7.17 29.23 11.91
CA TYR A 641 -7.27 27.88 12.45
C TYR A 641 -5.87 27.31 12.66
N HIS A 642 -5.69 26.52 13.70
CA HIS A 642 -4.54 25.63 13.79
C HIS A 642 -4.94 24.23 13.32
N THR A 643 -4.01 23.52 12.69
CA THR A 643 -4.19 22.14 12.21
C THR A 643 -3.61 21.14 13.21
N GLY A 644 -3.92 19.86 13.03
CA GLY A 644 -3.28 18.77 13.79
C GLY A 644 -1.79 18.58 13.53
N LEU A 645 -1.23 19.22 12.50
CA LEU A 645 0.21 19.24 12.21
C LEU A 645 0.93 20.41 12.90
N GLY A 646 0.20 21.29 13.59
CA GLY A 646 0.74 22.48 14.23
C GLY A 646 0.81 23.71 13.32
N ASP A 647 0.34 23.60 12.07
CA ASP A 647 0.29 24.72 11.12
C ASP A 647 -0.92 25.62 11.36
N LEU A 648 -0.77 26.89 11.02
CA LEU A 648 -1.85 27.86 10.89
C LEU A 648 -2.46 27.83 9.49
N ARG A 649 -3.77 28.06 9.43
CA ARG A 649 -4.53 28.19 8.19
C ARG A 649 -5.53 29.33 8.23
N LEU A 650 -5.58 30.07 7.14
CA LEU A 650 -6.52 31.16 6.92
C LEU A 650 -7.25 30.95 5.60
N ARG A 651 -8.56 31.23 5.57
CA ARG A 651 -9.37 31.20 4.34
C ARG A 651 -10.02 32.55 4.10
N ILE A 652 -9.72 33.14 2.96
CA ILE A 652 -10.12 34.51 2.59
C ILE A 652 -11.13 34.39 1.44
N PRO A 653 -12.45 34.37 1.73
CA PRO A 653 -13.47 34.32 0.70
C PRO A 653 -13.62 35.69 0.01
N LEU A 654 -13.61 35.69 -1.32
CA LEU A 654 -13.83 36.86 -2.16
C LEU A 654 -15.03 36.61 -3.06
N SER A 655 -15.98 37.53 -3.08
CA SER A 655 -17.03 37.55 -4.10
C SER A 655 -16.56 38.30 -5.33
N ARG A 656 -16.96 37.85 -6.52
CA ARG A 656 -16.69 38.55 -7.78
C ARG A 656 -17.15 40.02 -7.74
N ARG A 657 -18.24 40.31 -7.03
CA ARG A 657 -18.80 41.67 -6.88
C ARG A 657 -17.88 42.63 -6.14
N MET A 658 -16.96 42.12 -5.33
CA MET A 658 -16.01 42.96 -4.58
C MET A 658 -14.93 43.55 -5.48
N ALA A 659 -14.72 42.99 -6.69
CA ALA A 659 -13.71 43.44 -7.65
C ALA A 659 -12.31 43.64 -7.05
N ILE A 660 -11.94 42.79 -6.07
CA ILE A 660 -10.64 42.82 -5.40
C ILE A 660 -9.52 42.56 -6.42
N ALA A 661 -8.49 43.39 -6.39
CA ALA A 661 -7.28 43.28 -7.18
C ALA A 661 -6.10 42.75 -6.36
N THR A 662 -6.03 43.09 -5.07
CA THR A 662 -4.92 42.68 -4.19
C THR A 662 -5.43 42.36 -2.80
N ILE A 663 -4.99 41.22 -2.25
CA ILE A 663 -5.13 40.89 -0.83
C ILE A 663 -3.83 41.24 -0.13
N ALA A 664 -3.90 41.96 0.98
CA ALA A 664 -2.77 42.35 1.80
C ALA A 664 -2.86 41.62 3.15
N LEU A 665 -2.02 40.60 3.31
CA LEU A 665 -2.02 39.70 4.46
C LEU A 665 -0.91 40.10 5.45
N PRO A 666 -1.23 40.64 6.63
CA PRO A 666 -0.23 41.08 7.60
C PRO A 666 0.36 39.89 8.36
N LEU A 667 1.27 39.14 7.71
CA LEU A 667 1.90 37.94 8.27
C LEU A 667 2.61 38.20 9.60
N ALA A 668 3.28 39.35 9.76
CA ALA A 668 4.01 39.70 10.97
C ALA A 668 3.11 39.78 12.23
N LYS A 669 1.80 40.02 12.05
CA LYS A 669 0.82 40.02 13.15
C LYS A 669 0.45 38.60 13.61
N LEU A 670 0.65 37.60 12.76
CA LEU A 670 0.53 36.19 13.14
C LEU A 670 1.84 35.67 13.74
N THR A 671 2.94 35.90 13.05
CA THR A 671 4.28 35.42 13.43
C THR A 671 5.34 36.26 12.72
N ARG A 672 6.40 36.63 13.44
CA ARG A 672 7.52 37.38 12.85
C ARG A 672 8.53 36.47 12.18
N ASP A 673 8.51 35.18 12.47
CA ASP A 673 9.44 34.18 11.93
C ASP A 673 8.67 32.90 11.64
N GLY A 674 8.53 32.53 10.37
CA GLY A 674 7.62 31.47 9.96
C GLY A 674 8.02 30.72 8.69
N MET A 675 7.35 29.60 8.46
CA MET A 675 7.42 28.85 7.20
C MET A 675 6.10 28.97 6.45
N LEU A 676 6.08 29.62 5.29
CA LEU A 676 4.94 29.65 4.39
C LEU A 676 4.92 28.35 3.56
N HIS A 677 3.92 27.51 3.79
CA HIS A 677 3.78 26.24 3.06
C HIS A 677 3.22 26.45 1.66
N GLY A 678 2.35 27.45 1.50
CA GLY A 678 1.83 27.85 0.20
C GLY A 678 0.52 28.61 0.30
N ILE A 679 0.03 29.03 -0.86
CA ILE A 679 -1.23 29.74 -1.02
C ILE A 679 -1.97 29.07 -2.17
N THR A 680 -3.23 28.71 -1.93
CA THR A 680 -4.09 28.08 -2.93
C THR A 680 -5.36 28.89 -3.13
N VAL A 681 -6.01 28.71 -4.27
CA VAL A 681 -7.32 29.27 -4.57
C VAL A 681 -8.27 28.18 -5.06
N GLN A 682 -9.51 28.22 -4.58
CA GLN A 682 -10.62 27.39 -5.05
C GLN A 682 -11.78 28.28 -5.48
N TYR A 683 -12.54 27.86 -6.49
CA TYR A 683 -13.64 28.62 -7.07
C TYR A 683 -14.97 27.86 -6.98
N GLY A 684 -16.08 28.61 -6.91
CA GLY A 684 -17.42 28.04 -7.04
C GLY A 684 -18.55 29.06 -6.92
N GLU A 685 -19.77 28.63 -7.23
CA GLU A 685 -20.98 29.48 -7.20
C GLU A 685 -21.33 30.01 -5.80
N SER A 686 -20.79 29.38 -4.74
CA SER A 686 -20.95 29.82 -3.36
C SER A 686 -19.69 29.51 -2.56
N ALA A 687 -19.53 30.13 -1.38
CA ALA A 687 -18.39 29.83 -0.50
C ALA A 687 -18.34 28.35 -0.09
N ALA A 688 -19.49 27.69 0.12
CA ALA A 688 -19.53 26.27 0.44
C ALA A 688 -19.04 25.42 -0.76
N LYS A 689 -19.55 25.68 -1.96
CA LYS A 689 -19.12 24.97 -3.18
C LYS A 689 -17.65 25.22 -3.51
N ALA A 690 -17.15 26.45 -3.32
CA ALA A 690 -15.74 26.78 -3.48
C ALA A 690 -14.87 26.01 -2.49
N ALA A 691 -15.26 25.95 -1.21
CA ALA A 691 -14.50 25.23 -0.18
C ALA A 691 -14.46 23.71 -0.43
N GLU A 692 -15.53 23.13 -0.96
CA GLU A 692 -15.65 21.71 -1.29
C GLU A 692 -15.00 21.33 -2.62
N SER A 693 -14.70 22.30 -3.49
CA SER A 693 -14.15 22.09 -4.82
C SER A 693 -12.86 21.26 -4.79
N ALA A 694 -12.79 20.24 -5.64
CA ALA A 694 -11.56 19.45 -5.82
C ALA A 694 -10.53 20.17 -6.71
N ASN A 695 -10.94 21.22 -7.43
CA ASN A 695 -10.07 22.00 -8.31
C ASN A 695 -9.33 23.05 -7.47
N VAL A 696 -8.14 22.67 -7.00
CA VAL A 696 -7.25 23.52 -6.22
C VAL A 696 -6.16 24.07 -7.13
N THR A 697 -5.96 25.38 -7.13
CA THR A 697 -4.90 26.03 -7.89
C THR A 697 -3.90 26.69 -6.94
N ALA A 698 -2.62 26.33 -7.01
CA ALA A 698 -1.57 27.03 -6.28
C ALA A 698 -1.27 28.41 -6.87
N ILE A 699 -1.07 29.39 -6.00
CA ILE A 699 -0.59 30.73 -6.38
C ILE A 699 0.95 30.68 -6.43
N ALA A 700 1.50 30.92 -7.63
CA ALA A 700 2.95 30.89 -7.83
C ALA A 700 3.68 31.91 -6.93
N ALA A 701 4.75 31.47 -6.26
CA ALA A 701 5.52 32.30 -5.34
C ALA A 701 6.10 33.57 -5.97
N ALA A 702 6.34 33.58 -7.29
CA ALA A 702 6.81 34.73 -8.05
C ALA A 702 5.77 35.85 -8.20
N ARG A 703 4.49 35.55 -7.95
CA ARG A 703 3.41 36.55 -7.96
C ARG A 703 3.23 37.25 -6.62
N LEU A 704 3.82 36.72 -5.56
CA LEU A 704 3.71 37.26 -4.22
C LEU A 704 4.68 38.42 -4.06
N ILE A 705 4.22 39.50 -3.44
CA ILE A 705 5.06 40.67 -3.15
C ILE A 705 5.30 40.71 -1.65
N ASP A 706 6.57 40.60 -1.28
CA ASP A 706 7.03 40.66 0.10
C ASP A 706 7.20 42.14 0.49
N ALA A 707 6.33 42.67 1.37
CA ALA A 707 6.37 44.05 1.85
C ALA A 707 6.78 44.07 3.33
N GLY A 708 8.02 44.46 3.62
CA GLY A 708 8.57 44.39 4.99
C GLY A 708 8.86 42.97 5.48
N LEU A 709 8.98 42.01 4.54
CA LEU A 709 9.33 40.62 4.79
C LEU A 709 10.61 40.25 4.05
N GLU A 710 11.51 39.53 4.73
CA GLU A 710 12.64 38.84 4.12
C GLU A 710 12.27 37.37 3.93
N ARG A 711 12.10 36.91 2.68
CA ARG A 711 11.70 35.53 2.38
C ARG A 711 12.79 34.77 1.64
N ARG A 712 13.14 33.57 2.12
CA ARG A 712 14.10 32.63 1.51
C ARG A 712 13.45 31.26 1.37
N GLY A 713 13.04 30.93 0.15
CA GLY A 713 12.23 29.73 -0.11
C GLY A 713 10.90 29.83 0.64
N ARG A 714 10.61 28.85 1.50
CA ARG A 714 9.42 28.84 2.37
C ARG A 714 9.59 29.65 3.65
N HIS A 715 10.82 29.90 4.09
CA HIS A 715 11.09 30.63 5.31
C HIS A 715 10.89 32.14 5.09
N PHE A 716 10.20 32.81 6.01
CA PHE A 716 10.07 34.27 6.01
C PHE A 716 10.36 34.85 7.39
N ARG A 717 10.87 36.09 7.40
CA ARG A 717 11.11 36.86 8.61
C ARG A 717 10.67 38.30 8.42
N ALA A 718 9.92 38.83 9.38
CA ALA A 718 9.52 40.23 9.44
C ALA A 718 10.46 41.03 10.35
N SER A 719 10.87 42.21 9.90
CA SER A 719 11.70 43.13 10.70
C SER A 719 10.88 44.03 11.62
N SER A 720 9.59 44.23 11.33
CA SER A 720 8.60 44.95 12.14
C SER A 720 7.23 44.25 12.12
N ASP A 721 6.27 44.76 12.91
CA ASP A 721 4.89 44.25 12.95
C ASP A 721 4.07 44.61 11.70
N ASP A 722 4.65 45.38 10.77
CA ASP A 722 4.02 45.81 9.52
C ASP A 722 4.34 44.87 8.35
N GLY A 723 5.16 43.85 8.57
CA GLY A 723 5.53 42.87 7.55
C GLY A 723 4.30 42.15 7.00
N MET A 724 4.08 42.30 5.69
CA MET A 724 2.89 41.82 5.01
C MET A 724 3.19 41.20 3.65
N LEU A 725 2.36 40.24 3.26
CA LEU A 725 2.40 39.57 1.98
C LEU A 725 1.26 40.10 1.11
N LEU A 726 1.60 40.67 -0.06
CA LEU A 726 0.60 41.11 -1.02
C LEU A 726 0.38 40.02 -2.08
N MET A 727 -0.89 39.70 -2.33
CA MET A 727 -1.31 38.62 -3.21
C MET A 727 -2.21 39.21 -4.31
N PRO A 728 -1.75 39.24 -5.57
CA PRO A 728 -2.58 39.66 -6.70
C PRO A 728 -3.74 38.67 -6.94
N VAL A 729 -4.94 39.22 -7.10
CA VAL A 729 -6.17 38.46 -7.38
C VAL A 729 -6.48 38.54 -8.87
N ASP A 730 -6.56 37.38 -9.52
CA ASP A 730 -6.96 37.30 -10.92
C ASP A 730 -8.47 37.48 -11.07
N GLY A 731 -8.92 37.84 -12.26
CA GLY A 731 -10.34 37.72 -12.60
C GLY A 731 -10.77 36.26 -12.59
N PHE A 732 -11.94 35.96 -12.04
CA PHE A 732 -12.50 34.61 -12.00
C PHE A 732 -13.96 34.59 -12.47
N GLU A 733 -14.34 33.48 -13.11
CA GLU A 733 -15.65 33.29 -13.75
C GLU A 733 -16.75 32.76 -12.82
N ASP A 734 -16.37 32.30 -11.63
CA ASP A 734 -17.29 31.86 -10.58
C ASP A 734 -17.68 33.00 -9.63
N ASP A 735 -18.74 32.82 -8.84
CA ASP A 735 -19.23 33.87 -7.93
C ASP A 735 -18.34 34.10 -6.72
N VAL A 736 -17.64 33.05 -6.27
CA VAL A 736 -16.77 33.07 -5.11
C VAL A 736 -15.42 32.42 -5.41
N ALA A 737 -14.35 33.05 -4.93
CA ALA A 737 -13.01 32.50 -4.83
C ALA A 737 -12.58 32.43 -3.35
N ILE A 738 -11.97 31.33 -2.91
CA ILE A 738 -11.42 31.20 -1.55
C ILE A 738 -9.90 31.07 -1.66
N TYR A 739 -9.20 32.10 -1.19
CA TYR A 739 -7.74 32.07 -1.05
C TYR A 739 -7.38 31.44 0.31
N THR A 740 -6.68 30.32 0.29
CA THR A 740 -6.25 29.61 1.50
C THR A 740 -4.75 29.73 1.67
N VAL A 741 -4.34 30.17 2.86
CA VAL A 741 -2.92 30.35 3.24
C VAL A 741 -2.59 29.38 4.35
N ALA A 742 -1.51 28.62 4.21
CA ALA A 742 -1.00 27.73 5.27
C ALA A 742 0.45 28.07 5.63
N LEU A 743 0.74 28.12 6.94
CA LEU A 743 2.07 28.44 7.44
C LEU A 743 2.35 27.85 8.82
N THR A 744 3.61 27.62 9.16
CA THR A 744 4.06 27.31 10.54
C THR A 744 4.65 28.57 11.17
N ALA A 745 4.27 28.87 12.42
CA ALA A 745 4.95 29.90 13.21
C ALA A 745 6.14 29.29 13.95
N LEU A 746 7.33 29.89 13.84
CA LEU A 746 8.57 29.39 14.45
C LEU A 746 8.93 30.10 15.76
N ASP A 747 8.27 31.21 16.06
CA ASP A 747 8.42 32.02 17.28
C ASP A 747 7.43 31.63 18.41
N HIS A 748 6.61 30.60 18.20
CA HIS A 748 5.61 30.12 19.16
C HIS A 748 5.86 28.65 19.56
N ASP A 749 5.89 28.35 20.88
CA ASP A 749 6.10 26.98 21.37
C ASP A 749 4.93 26.04 21.02
N ARG A 750 3.69 26.48 21.29
CA ARG A 750 2.46 25.75 20.92
C ARG A 750 1.26 26.68 20.84
N ILE A 751 0.62 26.73 19.67
CA ILE A 751 -0.63 27.42 19.42
C ILE A 751 -1.79 26.59 20.01
N LEU A 752 -2.74 27.26 20.65
CA LEU A 752 -3.89 26.67 21.33
C LEU A 752 -5.18 27.07 20.63
N ALA A 753 -6.13 26.13 20.57
CA ALA A 753 -7.51 26.43 20.22
C ALA A 753 -8.12 27.41 21.24
N VAL A 754 -8.95 28.33 20.75
CA VAL A 754 -9.82 29.16 21.60
C VAL A 754 -11.06 28.34 21.92
N ALA A 755 -11.42 28.20 23.20
CA ALA A 755 -12.74 27.67 23.56
C ALA A 755 -13.82 28.62 23.00
N ASP A 756 -14.95 28.10 22.50
CA ASP A 756 -16.10 28.94 22.11
C ASP A 756 -16.43 29.91 23.25
N ARG A 757 -15.97 31.15 23.10
CA ARG A 757 -16.26 32.24 24.03
C ARG A 757 -17.27 33.10 23.32
N ASP A 758 -18.54 32.90 23.66
CA ASP A 758 -19.60 33.89 23.41
C ASP A 758 -19.18 35.21 24.08
N GLY A 759 -18.61 36.12 23.29
CA GLY A 759 -17.98 37.33 23.81
C GLY A 759 -17.76 38.39 22.74
N ASN A 760 -18.68 39.35 22.68
CA ASN A 760 -18.74 40.50 21.78
C ASN A 760 -17.58 41.50 21.98
N GLY A 761 -16.36 41.13 21.58
CA GLY A 761 -15.22 42.06 21.55
C GLY A 761 -14.05 41.49 20.75
N ALA A 762 -13.95 41.85 19.48
CA ALA A 762 -12.87 41.42 18.59
C ALA A 762 -11.64 42.35 18.71
N PRO A 763 -10.46 41.88 19.15
CA PRO A 763 -9.18 42.53 18.90
C PRO A 763 -8.63 42.12 17.52
N SER A 764 -7.78 42.96 16.93
CA SER A 764 -6.99 42.62 15.74
C SER A 764 -5.96 41.54 16.07
N ALA A 765 -5.93 40.43 15.32
CA ALA A 765 -4.88 39.40 15.39
C ALA A 765 -4.67 38.78 16.79
N THR A 766 -5.61 37.99 17.31
CA THR A 766 -5.43 37.27 18.58
C THR A 766 -5.12 35.79 18.33
N LEU A 767 -3.84 35.39 18.38
CA LEU A 767 -3.47 33.98 18.55
C LEU A 767 -3.38 33.67 20.05
N THR A 768 -3.81 32.48 20.45
CA THR A 768 -3.60 31.95 21.81
C THR A 768 -2.46 30.94 21.77
N TRP A 769 -1.46 31.04 22.64
CA TRP A 769 -0.35 30.07 22.70
C TRP A 769 0.18 29.87 24.13
N ARG A 770 0.99 28.82 24.36
CA ARG A 770 1.71 28.63 25.63
C ARG A 770 3.06 29.34 25.61
N SER A 771 3.37 30.08 26.67
CA SER A 771 4.73 30.56 26.92
C SER A 771 5.53 29.52 27.73
N ALA A 772 6.87 29.55 27.63
CA ALA A 772 7.80 28.75 28.43
C ALA A 772 7.59 28.85 29.97
N LYS A 773 6.78 29.80 30.46
CA LYS A 773 6.41 29.98 31.89
C LYS A 773 5.05 29.38 32.28
N GLY A 774 4.39 28.59 31.43
CA GLY A 774 3.27 27.73 31.80
C GLY A 774 1.87 28.37 31.81
N MET A 775 1.73 29.67 31.54
CA MET A 775 0.43 30.33 31.33
C MET A 775 0.18 30.61 29.83
N PRO A 776 -1.08 30.47 29.35
CA PRO A 776 -1.43 30.87 27.99
C PRO A 776 -1.26 32.39 27.81
N ALA A 777 -0.51 32.79 26.80
CA ALA A 777 -0.29 34.18 26.39
C ALA A 777 -1.07 34.46 25.10
N THR A 778 -1.54 35.69 24.94
CA THR A 778 -2.22 36.20 23.74
C THR A 778 -1.41 37.34 23.15
N ASN A 779 -1.29 37.43 21.82
CA ASN A 779 -0.77 38.64 21.17
C ASN A 779 -1.81 39.74 21.35
N ASN A 780 -1.60 40.62 22.34
CA ASN A 780 -2.31 41.88 22.41
C ASN A 780 -1.31 42.97 22.05
N ASN A 781 -1.49 43.58 20.88
CA ASN A 781 -0.80 44.80 20.49
C ASN A 781 -0.94 45.84 21.62
N ARG A 782 0.19 46.30 22.14
CA ARG A 782 0.29 47.60 22.82
C ARG A 782 0.77 48.64 21.83
#